data_AF-A0A7Y1VT92-F1
#
_entry.id   AF-A0A7Y1VT92-F1
#
_cell.length_a   1.000
_cell.length_b   1.000
_cell.length_c   1.000
_cell.angle_alpha   90.00
_cell.angle_beta   90.00
_cell.angle_gamma   90.00
#
_symmetry.space_group_name_H-M   'P 1'
#
loop_
_entity.id
_entity.type
_entity.pdbx_description
1 polymer ?
#
loop_
_entity_poly.entity_id
_entity_poly.type
_entity_poly.pdbx_seq_one_letter_code
_entity_poly.pdbx_strand_id
1 'polypeptide(L)'
;MRSLTILFFSFTLLYHSSTARVLSVQFDSRDTVLNGRNWGEAGSYEILKGKVFFGTDPTLPQNQNICDLRLAPRDNAGLVLSSADLVVLKPTDASKSSLALVEVSNRGGKFTLSYFLDGNGHDLDPQNPLPFGDGLLLKRGVTIIWVGWQFDLPDHEQLLNFNTPTVKYPEGTPITGLVRSDWTVDEATNNLGLGHRNQIGYRAYDPASQLHKLTRRAGRDTPRIPVPRSEWNFGRWENGQVEEDLRCIYSEKGFEAGYIYELVYYAANPVVVGLGLAAIRDIISFAKYDPTCPFPVKFGIAAGVSQTGRFIRQFNYQSFNEDESGRKAYDGQIIITAGAGRGSFNHRFAQPSRDAHRYSAFLYPTDIFPFSSGWQKDPLTEDEDGILSHLDSEFIPKIFSVNTGYEYWGRSASLIHTDLTGKEDVLPESNERIFHIASGQHYVGAFPPQNQQTLYFSNPLEFRPNYRALLVCLMDWVSDGKEPPASAIPIIASGTLVSPAHLDYPRIPDFMPASKPQEPYRVDYGPEWPGGIIAYQPPYVGEAFPILVPQVDRFGNEQSGILNAEITVPLATFIPYSLRQNLAGGNGEIADFVGTFIPLPRKKNVADQRTAIEDLYVNKFDYLQQVQQHLYSLVENRFLLVEDLHRILMRSSAYWNWIMSSDSAKDHAIKIMSFNIRYDNPGDGASRWKNRIKMVTGVIDSFAPDFLGLQEALRHQCVDVARRTKNYQWFGVGREDGKVKGEFAPIFYNRKNWKLVDQNSFWLSQTPNEPSKGWDAAHERIVTYGKFRNKKSDLILYVFNTHFDHRGETARINSARLIREKLTAIAEGHPFLLTGDFNMTPQTEAYRTLIRQTTDRTVLDAKIISLNTPTGPSGTFSGFNVEDILPTNQIDYIFCSEEFSVKNFHTIVKSENDLYASDHFPVLAEMQY
;
A
#
# COMPACT_ATOMS: atom_id res chain seq x y z
N MET A 1 -54.66 41.45 -0.39
CA MET A 1 -54.71 41.06 1.03
C MET A 1 -54.82 39.54 1.08
N ARG A 2 -53.71 38.84 1.31
CA ARG A 2 -53.66 37.38 1.39
C ARG A 2 -53.03 36.98 2.73
N SER A 3 -53.74 36.10 3.42
CA SER A 3 -53.54 35.66 4.79
C SER A 3 -52.24 34.88 4.98
N LEU A 4 -51.57 35.15 6.11
CA LEU A 4 -50.43 34.41 6.63
C LEU A 4 -50.97 33.25 7.49
N THR A 5 -50.62 32.01 7.14
CA THR A 5 -50.85 30.84 8.00
C THR A 5 -49.47 30.35 8.45
N ILE A 6 -49.17 30.48 9.74
CA ILE A 6 -47.95 29.97 10.37
C ILE A 6 -48.29 28.56 10.90
N LEU A 7 -47.71 27.52 10.29
CA LEU A 7 -47.72 26.17 10.85
C LEU A 7 -46.52 26.02 11.80
N PHE A 8 -46.82 25.81 13.09
CA PHE A 8 -45.87 25.32 14.07
C PHE A 8 -45.68 23.81 13.86
N PHE A 9 -44.50 23.37 13.43
CA PHE A 9 -44.11 21.96 13.53
C PHE A 9 -43.55 21.70 14.94
N SER A 10 -44.32 20.95 15.73
CA SER A 10 -43.87 20.40 17.01
C SER A 10 -42.99 19.18 16.73
N PHE A 11 -41.69 19.28 17.02
CA PHE A 11 -40.81 18.12 17.13
C PHE A 11 -41.11 17.41 18.46
N THR A 12 -41.82 16.28 18.39
CA THR A 12 -41.96 15.36 19.52
C THR A 12 -40.80 14.38 19.47
N LEU A 13 -39.80 14.56 20.35
CA LEU A 13 -38.78 13.55 20.62
C LEU A 13 -39.44 12.37 21.34
N LEU A 14 -39.75 11.31 20.58
CA LEU A 14 -40.06 10.00 21.16
C LEU A 14 -38.74 9.37 21.63
N TYR A 15 -38.49 9.40 22.94
CA TYR A 15 -37.44 8.58 23.56
C TYR A 15 -37.83 7.11 23.42
N HIS A 16 -37.29 6.42 22.41
CA HIS A 16 -37.16 4.97 22.46
C HIS A 16 -35.89 4.66 23.26
N SER A 17 -36.00 3.75 24.23
CA SER A 17 -34.86 3.19 24.93
C SER A 17 -34.02 2.39 23.93
N SER A 18 -33.01 3.00 23.30
CA SER A 18 -32.09 2.25 22.44
C SER A 18 -31.10 1.48 23.30
N THR A 19 -31.21 0.15 23.23
CA THR A 19 -30.34 -0.82 23.89
C THR A 19 -29.00 -0.98 23.14
N ALA A 20 -28.39 0.12 22.71
CA ALA A 20 -27.02 0.24 22.20
C ALA A 20 -26.61 1.71 22.36
N ARG A 21 -25.54 2.00 23.12
CA ARG A 21 -25.20 3.36 23.58
C ARG A 21 -24.65 4.34 22.52
N VAL A 22 -24.99 4.11 21.26
CA VAL A 22 -25.07 5.16 20.25
C VAL A 22 -26.39 5.90 20.47
N LEU A 23 -26.31 7.19 20.80
CA LEU A 23 -27.48 8.03 21.03
C LEU A 23 -28.12 8.49 19.71
N SER A 24 -27.28 8.80 18.71
CA SER A 24 -27.74 9.15 17.37
C SER A 24 -26.59 9.10 16.36
N VAL A 25 -26.96 8.95 15.10
CA VAL A 25 -26.07 9.13 13.95
C VAL A 25 -26.67 10.22 13.05
N GLN A 26 -25.84 11.16 12.63
CA GLN A 26 -26.22 12.26 11.73
C GLN A 26 -25.33 12.20 10.50
N PHE A 27 -25.92 12.12 9.32
CA PHE A 27 -25.17 12.11 8.05
C PHE A 27 -25.28 13.45 7.35
N ASP A 28 -24.14 14.01 7.02
CA ASP A 28 -24.00 15.23 6.23
C ASP A 28 -24.12 14.93 4.74
N SER A 29 -23.66 13.75 4.30
CA SER A 29 -23.78 13.30 2.91
C SER A 29 -24.08 11.81 2.77
N ARG A 30 -24.73 11.49 1.64
CA ARG A 30 -25.01 10.15 1.15
C ARG A 30 -24.76 10.13 -0.35
N ASP A 31 -23.67 9.49 -0.76
CA ASP A 31 -23.16 9.59 -2.12
C ASP A 31 -23.07 8.20 -2.77
N THR A 32 -23.60 8.06 -3.98
CA THR A 32 -23.51 6.80 -4.74
C THR A 32 -22.09 6.62 -5.28
N VAL A 33 -21.51 5.43 -5.09
CA VAL A 33 -20.14 5.11 -5.52
C VAL A 33 -20.11 4.85 -7.03
N LEU A 34 -19.18 5.52 -7.73
CA LEU A 34 -18.87 5.35 -9.15
C LEU A 34 -20.11 5.28 -10.04
N ASN A 35 -20.99 6.27 -9.90
CA ASN A 35 -22.27 6.37 -10.63
C ASN A 35 -23.12 5.08 -10.61
N GLY A 36 -23.10 4.34 -9.49
CA GLY A 36 -23.90 3.14 -9.30
C GLY A 36 -23.27 1.87 -9.87
N ARG A 37 -21.94 1.85 -10.05
CA ARG A 37 -21.20 0.66 -10.48
C ARG A 37 -21.61 -0.57 -9.67
N ASN A 38 -21.93 -1.64 -10.38
CA ASN A 38 -22.33 -2.91 -9.81
C ASN A 38 -21.10 -3.79 -9.47
N TRP A 39 -21.10 -4.40 -8.28
CA TRP A 39 -20.04 -5.27 -7.76
C TRP A 39 -20.51 -6.73 -7.60
N GLY A 40 -21.18 -7.26 -8.62
CA GLY A 40 -21.70 -8.62 -8.60
C GLY A 40 -22.93 -8.73 -7.70
N GLU A 41 -23.00 -9.79 -6.87
CA GLU A 41 -24.16 -10.07 -6.02
C GLU A 41 -24.43 -9.00 -4.96
N ALA A 42 -23.39 -8.25 -4.58
CA ALA A 42 -23.48 -7.15 -3.62
C ALA A 42 -24.19 -5.90 -4.19
N GLY A 43 -24.31 -5.79 -5.52
CA GLY A 43 -24.97 -4.65 -6.16
C GLY A 43 -24.11 -3.37 -6.15
N SER A 44 -24.79 -2.22 -6.14
CA SER A 44 -24.14 -0.90 -6.04
C SER A 44 -23.82 -0.54 -4.59
N TYR A 45 -22.92 0.42 -4.40
CA TYR A 45 -22.51 0.91 -3.09
C TYR A 45 -22.83 2.40 -2.91
N GLU A 46 -22.99 2.82 -1.65
CA GLU A 46 -23.07 4.22 -1.23
C GLU A 46 -22.09 4.50 -0.09
N ILE A 47 -21.64 5.75 0.01
CA ILE A 47 -20.84 6.27 1.12
C ILE A 47 -21.71 7.21 1.95
N LEU A 48 -21.73 6.99 3.26
CA LEU A 48 -22.35 7.85 4.25
C LEU A 48 -21.26 8.57 5.04
N LYS A 49 -21.27 9.91 5.10
CA LYS A 49 -20.32 10.71 5.89
C LYS A 49 -21.07 11.55 6.91
N GLY A 50 -20.59 11.59 8.15
CA GLY A 50 -21.19 12.42 9.19
C GLY A 50 -20.61 12.15 10.58
N LYS A 51 -21.46 12.22 11.60
CA LYS A 51 -21.08 12.07 13.01
C LYS A 51 -21.94 11.06 13.76
N VAL A 52 -21.32 10.40 14.73
CA VAL A 52 -21.98 9.55 15.71
C VAL A 52 -21.82 10.13 17.12
N PHE A 53 -22.89 10.09 17.90
CA PHE A 53 -22.93 10.57 19.28
C PHE A 53 -23.14 9.40 20.24
N PHE A 54 -22.33 9.34 21.28
CA PHE A 54 -22.33 8.26 22.27
C PHE A 54 -22.71 8.79 23.66
N GLY A 55 -23.33 7.94 24.47
CA GLY A 55 -23.61 8.19 25.88
C GLY A 55 -23.15 7.00 26.71
N THR A 56 -22.04 7.15 27.42
CA THR A 56 -21.45 6.06 28.22
C THR A 56 -21.93 6.13 29.67
N ASP A 57 -22.47 5.04 30.21
CA ASP A 57 -22.87 4.97 31.62
C ASP A 57 -21.66 4.66 32.52
N PRO A 58 -21.20 5.60 33.38
CA PRO A 58 -20.04 5.40 34.24
C PRO A 58 -20.25 4.42 35.40
N THR A 59 -21.48 3.92 35.60
CA THR A 59 -21.84 3.02 36.68
C THR A 59 -21.77 1.54 36.30
N LEU A 60 -21.84 1.24 34.99
CA LEU A 60 -21.87 -0.13 34.49
C LEU A 60 -20.49 -0.83 34.60
N PRO A 61 -20.44 -2.13 34.93
CA PRO A 61 -19.21 -2.92 35.03
C PRO A 61 -18.31 -2.82 33.79
N GLN A 62 -18.90 -2.87 32.59
CA GLN A 62 -18.20 -2.85 31.30
C GLN A 62 -17.46 -1.53 31.02
N ASN A 63 -17.67 -0.50 31.86
CA ASN A 63 -17.04 0.82 31.75
C ASN A 63 -16.11 1.15 32.90
N GLN A 64 -16.04 0.32 33.94
CA GLN A 64 -15.29 0.63 35.16
C GLN A 64 -13.78 0.74 34.90
N ASN A 65 -13.27 0.06 33.88
CA ASN A 65 -11.87 0.09 33.47
C ASN A 65 -11.50 1.35 32.68
N ILE A 66 -12.44 2.23 32.32
CA ILE A 66 -12.14 3.51 31.66
C ILE A 66 -11.58 4.48 32.70
N CYS A 67 -10.28 4.80 32.56
CA CYS A 67 -9.58 5.73 33.44
C CYS A 67 -10.28 7.10 33.44
N ASP A 68 -10.42 7.70 34.63
CA ASP A 68 -11.06 9.00 34.87
C ASP A 68 -12.55 9.12 34.53
N LEU A 69 -13.22 8.06 34.04
CA LEU A 69 -14.62 8.14 33.61
C LEU A 69 -15.58 8.62 34.71
N ARG A 70 -15.36 8.18 35.95
CA ARG A 70 -16.23 8.57 37.10
C ARG A 70 -16.15 10.06 37.43
N LEU A 71 -15.05 10.72 37.05
CA LEU A 71 -14.80 12.15 37.23
C LEU A 71 -15.32 12.99 36.05
N ALA A 72 -15.78 12.33 34.99
CA ALA A 72 -16.26 13.01 33.80
C ALA A 72 -17.61 13.72 34.06
N PRO A 73 -17.84 14.88 33.42
CA PRO A 73 -19.13 15.54 33.46
C PRO A 73 -20.21 14.63 32.88
N ARG A 74 -21.39 14.65 33.50
CA ARG A 74 -22.55 13.83 33.12
C ARG A 74 -23.70 14.73 32.67
N ASP A 75 -24.49 14.25 31.74
CA ASP A 75 -25.74 14.90 31.34
C ASP A 75 -26.87 14.63 32.36
N ASN A 76 -28.08 15.11 32.04
CA ASN A 76 -29.26 14.93 32.90
C ASN A 76 -29.72 13.46 33.00
N ALA A 77 -29.28 12.59 32.09
CA ALA A 77 -29.52 11.15 32.14
C ALA A 77 -28.42 10.39 32.89
N GLY A 78 -27.39 11.10 33.38
CA GLY A 78 -26.26 10.50 34.08
C GLY A 78 -25.17 9.93 33.17
N LEU A 79 -25.26 10.18 31.85
CA LEU A 79 -24.34 9.65 30.85
C LEU A 79 -23.18 10.60 30.58
N VAL A 80 -22.02 10.04 30.26
CA VAL A 80 -20.86 10.78 29.78
C VAL A 80 -20.92 10.84 28.26
N LEU A 81 -21.01 12.06 27.71
CA LEU A 81 -21.21 12.28 26.28
C LEU A 81 -19.87 12.38 25.52
N SER A 82 -19.82 11.76 24.35
CA SER A 82 -18.72 11.87 23.38
C SER A 82 -19.24 11.80 21.94
N SER A 83 -18.44 12.22 20.96
CA SER A 83 -18.80 12.09 19.55
C SER A 83 -17.60 11.76 18.66
N ALA A 84 -17.86 11.14 17.52
CA ALA A 84 -16.83 10.78 16.54
C ALA A 84 -17.27 11.15 15.12
N ASP A 85 -16.30 11.47 14.27
CA ASP A 85 -16.52 11.46 12.83
C ASP A 85 -16.73 10.01 12.36
N LEU A 86 -17.67 9.81 11.43
CA LEU A 86 -18.10 8.51 10.94
C LEU A 86 -18.16 8.51 9.41
N VAL A 87 -17.55 7.49 8.80
CA VAL A 87 -17.68 7.18 7.38
C VAL A 87 -18.08 5.73 7.21
N VAL A 88 -19.12 5.46 6.43
CA VAL A 88 -19.61 4.11 6.16
C VAL A 88 -19.70 3.89 4.66
N LEU A 89 -19.01 2.88 4.15
CA LEU A 89 -19.15 2.39 2.77
C LEU A 89 -19.96 1.09 2.80
N LYS A 90 -21.16 1.08 2.24
CA LYS A 90 -22.07 -0.08 2.29
C LYS A 90 -22.76 -0.35 0.95
N PRO A 91 -23.28 -1.57 0.73
CA PRO A 91 -24.23 -1.80 -0.35
C PRO A 91 -25.43 -0.87 -0.25
N THR A 92 -25.93 -0.38 -1.38
CA THR A 92 -27.15 0.46 -1.43
C THR A 92 -28.34 -0.31 -0.86
N ASP A 93 -28.49 -1.59 -1.22
CA ASP A 93 -29.40 -2.53 -0.57
C ASP A 93 -28.70 -3.17 0.64
N ALA A 94 -29.05 -2.71 1.84
CA ALA A 94 -28.44 -3.18 3.08
C ALA A 94 -28.60 -4.69 3.32
N SER A 95 -29.62 -5.34 2.73
CA SER A 95 -29.82 -6.80 2.86
C SER A 95 -28.73 -7.63 2.19
N LYS A 96 -27.92 -7.01 1.33
CA LYS A 96 -26.76 -7.62 0.66
C LYS A 96 -25.50 -7.64 1.52
N SER A 97 -25.52 -7.02 2.70
CA SER A 97 -24.44 -7.08 3.67
C SER A 97 -24.85 -7.89 4.89
N SER A 98 -23.99 -8.80 5.30
CA SER A 98 -24.11 -9.50 6.59
C SER A 98 -22.89 -9.29 7.49
N LEU A 99 -21.84 -8.65 6.99
CA LEU A 99 -20.56 -8.50 7.67
C LEU A 99 -20.05 -7.06 7.56
N ALA A 100 -19.66 -6.48 8.69
CA ALA A 100 -18.93 -5.23 8.75
C ALA A 100 -17.44 -5.47 9.02
N LEU A 101 -16.58 -4.76 8.29
CA LEU A 101 -15.20 -4.51 8.66
C LEU A 101 -15.12 -3.12 9.30
N VAL A 102 -14.86 -3.07 10.60
CA VAL A 102 -14.62 -1.82 11.32
C VAL A 102 -13.12 -1.58 11.36
N GLU A 103 -12.67 -0.56 10.64
CA GLU A 103 -11.30 -0.10 10.74
C GLU A 103 -11.15 0.81 11.95
N VAL A 104 -10.27 0.43 12.87
CA VAL A 104 -9.80 1.36 13.90
C VAL A 104 -8.79 2.29 13.22
N SER A 105 -9.27 3.50 12.89
CA SER A 105 -8.56 4.49 12.07
C SER A 105 -7.19 4.84 12.65
N ASN A 106 -6.10 4.47 11.98
CA ASN A 106 -4.74 4.77 12.45
C ASN A 106 -4.46 6.28 12.26
N ARG A 107 -4.40 7.01 13.38
CA ARG A 107 -4.27 8.48 13.42
C ARG A 107 -5.28 9.21 12.51
N GLY A 108 -6.50 8.70 12.42
CA GLY A 108 -7.58 9.26 11.60
C GLY A 108 -7.56 8.87 10.11
N GLY A 109 -6.55 8.11 9.66
CA GLY A 109 -6.44 7.59 8.29
C GLY A 109 -7.35 6.40 7.97
N LYS A 110 -7.31 5.92 6.72
CA LYS A 110 -8.17 4.86 6.16
C LYS A 110 -7.35 3.81 5.39
N PHE A 111 -6.66 2.92 6.11
CA PHE A 111 -5.70 1.98 5.49
C PHE A 111 -6.36 0.85 4.71
N THR A 112 -7.63 0.54 4.96
CA THR A 112 -8.41 -0.50 4.25
C THR A 112 -8.39 -0.31 2.75
N LEU A 113 -8.37 0.93 2.27
CA LEU A 113 -8.32 1.28 0.85
C LEU A 113 -7.07 0.69 0.18
N SER A 114 -5.88 0.95 0.74
CA SER A 114 -4.62 0.50 0.15
C SER A 114 -4.25 -0.94 0.51
N TYR A 115 -4.65 -1.43 1.69
CA TYR A 115 -4.28 -2.77 2.18
C TYR A 115 -5.20 -3.85 1.62
N PHE A 116 -6.51 -3.59 1.56
CA PHE A 116 -7.50 -4.62 1.23
C PHE A 116 -8.17 -4.43 -0.12
N LEU A 117 -8.32 -3.19 -0.61
CA LEU A 117 -8.92 -2.92 -1.93
C LEU A 117 -7.91 -2.74 -3.06
N ASP A 118 -6.61 -2.71 -2.74
CA ASP A 118 -5.54 -2.33 -3.68
C ASP A 118 -5.78 -0.96 -4.33
N GLY A 119 -6.39 -0.05 -3.58
CA GLY A 119 -6.69 1.31 -4.00
C GLY A 119 -5.47 2.22 -3.91
N ASN A 120 -5.44 3.24 -4.77
CA ASN A 120 -4.46 4.32 -4.73
C ASN A 120 -5.14 5.62 -4.27
N GLY A 121 -4.54 6.28 -3.27
CA GLY A 121 -5.06 7.53 -2.69
C GLY A 121 -5.62 7.38 -1.27
N HIS A 122 -5.54 8.48 -0.52
CA HIS A 122 -6.06 8.59 0.86
C HIS A 122 -7.45 9.24 0.91
N ASP A 123 -7.83 9.93 -0.17
CA ASP A 123 -9.11 10.62 -0.30
C ASP A 123 -10.22 9.71 -0.81
N LEU A 124 -11.27 9.57 0.01
CA LEU A 124 -12.47 8.81 -0.36
C LEU A 124 -13.47 9.72 -1.09
N ASP A 125 -13.15 10.03 -2.35
CA ASP A 125 -14.09 10.62 -3.31
C ASP A 125 -14.97 9.51 -3.92
N PRO A 126 -16.31 9.58 -3.77
CA PRO A 126 -17.24 8.59 -4.31
C PRO A 126 -17.16 8.38 -5.83
N GLN A 127 -16.71 9.38 -6.60
CA GLN A 127 -16.61 9.29 -8.07
C GLN A 127 -15.20 8.96 -8.57
N ASN A 128 -14.19 9.02 -7.71
CA ASN A 128 -12.83 8.64 -8.07
C ASN A 128 -12.69 7.10 -8.01
N PRO A 129 -12.36 6.40 -9.10
CA PRO A 129 -12.20 4.94 -9.07
C PRO A 129 -10.94 4.47 -8.32
N LEU A 130 -9.93 5.32 -8.15
CA LEU A 130 -8.62 4.91 -7.62
C LEU A 130 -8.66 4.34 -6.19
N PRO A 131 -9.38 4.93 -5.20
CA PRO A 131 -9.42 4.40 -3.83
C PRO A 131 -10.14 3.07 -3.69
N PHE A 132 -11.01 2.72 -4.65
CA PHE A 132 -11.77 1.46 -4.62
C PHE A 132 -11.02 0.28 -5.24
N GLY A 133 -9.90 0.55 -5.94
CA GLY A 133 -9.01 -0.44 -6.54
C GLY A 133 -9.75 -1.56 -7.27
N ASP A 134 -9.51 -2.81 -6.88
CA ASP A 134 -10.14 -3.98 -7.48
C ASP A 134 -11.50 -4.35 -6.88
N GLY A 135 -11.90 -3.66 -5.81
CA GLY A 135 -13.17 -3.86 -5.12
C GLY A 135 -13.31 -5.20 -4.41
N LEU A 136 -12.23 -5.88 -3.97
CA LEU A 136 -12.29 -7.19 -3.29
C LEU A 136 -13.37 -7.27 -2.21
N LEU A 137 -13.42 -6.29 -1.28
CA LEU A 137 -14.40 -6.28 -0.19
C LEU A 137 -15.81 -5.94 -0.70
N LEU A 138 -15.92 -5.08 -1.72
CA LEU A 138 -17.21 -4.66 -2.30
C LEU A 138 -17.88 -5.82 -3.04
N LYS A 139 -17.10 -6.60 -3.79
CA LYS A 139 -17.56 -7.84 -4.45
C LYS A 139 -18.09 -8.87 -3.47
N ARG A 140 -17.69 -8.79 -2.20
CA ARG A 140 -18.09 -9.68 -1.10
C ARG A 140 -19.22 -9.13 -0.24
N GLY A 141 -19.81 -7.99 -0.61
CA GLY A 141 -20.93 -7.41 0.15
C GLY A 141 -20.54 -6.87 1.52
N VAL A 142 -19.26 -6.62 1.77
CA VAL A 142 -18.78 -6.12 3.07
C VAL A 142 -19.18 -4.66 3.25
N THR A 143 -19.73 -4.34 4.43
CA THR A 143 -19.85 -2.95 4.90
C THR A 143 -18.53 -2.53 5.55
N ILE A 144 -17.95 -1.40 5.15
CA ILE A 144 -16.72 -0.87 5.77
C ILE A 144 -17.08 0.35 6.61
N ILE A 145 -16.67 0.33 7.88
CA ILE A 145 -16.97 1.39 8.85
C ILE A 145 -15.65 1.99 9.32
N TRP A 146 -15.47 3.29 9.12
CA TRP A 146 -14.40 4.06 9.72
C TRP A 146 -14.98 5.03 10.74
N VAL A 147 -14.47 4.96 11.97
CA VAL A 147 -14.91 5.81 13.07
C VAL A 147 -13.69 6.47 13.73
N GLY A 148 -13.83 7.75 14.08
CA GLY A 148 -12.84 8.46 14.88
C GLY A 148 -12.83 7.93 16.32
N TRP A 149 -11.64 7.74 16.87
CA TRP A 149 -11.47 7.28 18.26
C TRP A 149 -10.36 8.02 19.02
N GLN A 150 -9.46 8.70 18.29
CA GLN A 150 -8.31 9.41 18.83
C GLN A 150 -8.63 10.92 18.94
N PHE A 151 -8.34 11.51 20.10
CA PHE A 151 -8.73 12.89 20.45
C PHE A 151 -7.68 13.96 20.16
N ASP A 152 -6.41 13.56 20.04
CA ASP A 152 -5.25 14.46 19.97
C ASP A 152 -4.76 14.70 18.53
N LEU A 153 -5.61 14.47 17.53
CA LEU A 153 -5.26 14.71 16.13
C LEU A 153 -5.22 16.21 15.82
N PRO A 154 -4.32 16.66 14.91
CA PRO A 154 -4.39 18.02 14.39
C PRO A 154 -5.64 18.21 13.53
N ASP A 155 -6.16 19.43 13.48
CA ASP A 155 -7.31 19.77 12.64
C ASP A 155 -6.93 19.60 11.15
N HIS A 156 -7.51 18.58 10.51
CA HIS A 156 -7.32 18.30 9.08
C HIS A 156 -8.55 17.58 8.53
N GLU A 157 -9.10 18.06 7.41
CA GLU A 157 -10.41 17.61 6.88
C GLU A 157 -10.49 16.11 6.55
N GLN A 158 -9.35 15.47 6.26
CA GLN A 158 -9.31 14.04 5.91
C GLN A 158 -9.24 13.09 7.13
N LEU A 159 -8.89 13.61 8.31
CA LEU A 159 -8.70 12.82 9.53
C LEU A 159 -10.02 12.65 10.28
N LEU A 160 -10.26 11.44 10.78
CA LEU A 160 -11.43 11.15 11.62
C LEU A 160 -11.12 11.45 13.10
N ASN A 161 -11.77 12.47 13.64
CA ASN A 161 -11.56 12.96 15.00
C ASN A 161 -12.51 12.33 16.00
N PHE A 162 -12.11 12.37 17.27
CA PHE A 162 -12.92 11.96 18.42
C PHE A 162 -12.98 13.08 19.47
N ASN A 163 -14.20 13.46 19.83
CA ASN A 163 -14.45 14.46 20.87
C ASN A 163 -14.86 13.75 22.16
N THR A 164 -14.05 13.94 23.19
CA THR A 164 -14.23 13.34 24.52
C THR A 164 -13.98 14.40 25.61
N PRO A 165 -14.70 14.35 26.75
CA PRO A 165 -14.60 15.37 27.77
C PRO A 165 -13.24 15.40 28.48
N THR A 166 -12.94 16.57 29.03
CA THR A 166 -11.90 16.74 30.05
C THR A 166 -12.50 16.60 31.44
N VAL A 167 -11.69 16.18 32.41
CA VAL A 167 -12.13 15.98 33.80
C VAL A 167 -11.53 17.01 34.75
N LYS A 168 -12.29 17.30 35.82
CA LYS A 168 -11.94 18.18 36.94
C LYS A 168 -12.41 17.52 38.23
N TYR A 169 -11.93 17.99 39.38
CA TYR A 169 -12.52 17.56 40.65
C TYR A 169 -13.95 18.11 40.80
N PRO A 170 -14.83 17.48 41.61
CA PRO A 170 -16.23 17.89 41.76
C PRO A 170 -16.44 19.35 42.15
N GLU A 171 -15.51 19.94 42.91
CA GLU A 171 -15.49 21.34 43.30
C GLU A 171 -15.06 22.30 42.17
N GLY A 172 -14.72 21.78 40.99
CA GLY A 172 -14.35 22.54 39.79
C GLY A 172 -12.86 22.87 39.68
N THR A 173 -12.02 22.42 40.63
CA THR A 173 -10.56 22.60 40.59
C THR A 173 -9.92 21.71 39.52
N PRO A 174 -8.82 22.14 38.88
CA PRO A 174 -8.13 21.33 37.88
C PRO A 174 -7.53 20.06 38.49
N ILE A 175 -7.70 18.92 37.80
CA ILE A 175 -6.91 17.72 38.08
C ILE A 175 -5.54 17.92 37.42
N THR A 176 -4.47 17.89 38.21
CA THR A 176 -3.10 18.06 37.74
C THR A 176 -2.30 16.77 37.87
N GLY A 177 -1.26 16.62 37.07
CA GLY A 177 -0.34 15.48 37.16
C GLY A 177 0.88 15.66 36.27
N LEU A 178 1.90 14.83 36.50
CA LEU A 178 3.13 14.84 35.72
C LEU A 178 2.91 14.13 34.37
N VAL A 179 3.37 14.79 33.31
CA VAL A 179 3.43 14.28 31.94
C VAL A 179 4.88 14.30 31.50
N ARG A 180 5.22 13.40 30.58
CA ARG A 180 6.52 13.37 29.92
C ARG A 180 6.36 13.62 28.43
N SER A 181 7.33 14.32 27.86
CA SER A 181 7.57 14.41 26.43
C SER A 181 9.05 14.14 26.16
N ASP A 182 9.36 13.48 25.04
CA ASP A 182 10.71 13.11 24.62
C ASP A 182 10.90 13.34 23.11
N TRP A 183 12.13 13.66 22.73
CA TRP A 183 12.51 14.00 21.35
C TRP A 183 13.91 13.48 21.06
N THR A 184 14.09 12.83 19.92
CA THR A 184 15.42 12.64 19.32
C THR A 184 15.63 13.77 18.32
N VAL A 185 16.62 14.62 18.59
CA VAL A 185 16.90 15.81 17.79
C VAL A 185 17.94 15.46 16.73
N ASP A 186 17.49 15.16 15.52
CA ASP A 186 18.38 14.80 14.40
C ASP A 186 18.99 16.03 13.73
N GLU A 187 18.27 17.16 13.76
CA GLU A 187 18.72 18.47 13.30
C GLU A 187 18.47 19.52 14.39
N ALA A 188 19.39 20.49 14.53
CA ALA A 188 19.28 21.51 15.56
C ALA A 188 18.01 22.36 15.33
N THR A 189 17.28 22.64 16.41
CA THR A 189 16.00 23.36 16.36
C THR A 189 15.87 24.27 17.57
N ASN A 190 15.17 25.40 17.44
CA ASN A 190 14.84 26.25 18.58
C ASN A 190 13.58 25.78 19.34
N ASN A 191 12.80 24.86 18.77
CA ASN A 191 11.48 24.50 19.25
C ASN A 191 11.31 22.99 19.41
N LEU A 192 10.70 22.56 20.52
CA LEU A 192 10.26 21.19 20.75
C LEU A 192 8.79 21.19 21.22
N GLY A 193 7.90 20.70 20.36
CA GLY A 193 6.47 20.57 20.68
C GLY A 193 6.23 19.44 21.68
N LEU A 194 5.39 19.66 22.69
CA LEU A 194 5.07 18.69 23.75
C LEU A 194 4.29 17.47 23.22
N GLY A 195 3.66 17.61 22.06
CA GLY A 195 3.01 16.52 21.34
C GLY A 195 3.97 15.46 20.84
N HIS A 196 3.53 14.21 20.78
CA HIS A 196 4.28 13.19 20.06
C HIS A 196 4.07 13.35 18.55
N ARG A 197 5.16 13.46 17.79
CA ARG A 197 5.11 13.76 16.35
C ARG A 197 4.32 15.06 16.13
N ASN A 198 3.30 15.03 15.27
CA ASN A 198 2.48 16.20 14.95
C ASN A 198 1.13 16.23 15.72
N GLN A 199 0.98 15.42 16.77
CA GLN A 199 -0.25 15.38 17.57
C GLN A 199 -0.32 16.51 18.60
N ILE A 200 -1.51 16.81 19.10
CA ILE A 200 -1.76 17.86 20.08
C ILE A 200 -1.39 17.37 21.49
N GLY A 201 -0.20 17.73 21.98
CA GLY A 201 0.25 17.40 23.35
C GLY A 201 -0.38 18.27 24.43
N TYR A 202 -0.49 17.79 25.67
CA TYR A 202 -1.12 18.53 26.79
C TYR A 202 -0.42 19.85 27.09
N ARG A 203 -1.21 20.88 27.41
CA ARG A 203 -0.69 22.20 27.84
C ARG A 203 0.01 22.08 29.18
N ALA A 204 1.12 22.77 29.32
CA ALA A 204 1.77 22.96 30.62
C ALA A 204 0.87 23.77 31.56
N TYR A 205 0.79 23.30 32.81
CA TYR A 205 0.15 23.98 33.92
C TYR A 205 1.22 24.62 34.81
N ASP A 206 0.94 25.83 35.31
CA ASP A 206 1.90 26.65 36.07
C ASP A 206 3.29 26.66 35.41
N PRO A 207 3.46 27.29 34.22
CA PRO A 207 4.69 27.20 33.45
C PRO A 207 5.93 27.73 34.19
N ALA A 208 5.75 28.50 35.26
CA ALA A 208 6.82 29.02 36.12
C ALA A 208 7.31 28.01 37.19
N SER A 209 6.61 26.90 37.38
CA SER A 209 6.94 25.89 38.39
C SER A 209 8.36 25.35 38.23
N GLN A 210 9.07 25.25 39.35
CA GLN A 210 10.43 24.66 39.41
C GLN A 210 10.42 23.13 39.34
N LEU A 211 9.23 22.51 39.32
CA LEU A 211 9.08 21.06 39.22
C LEU A 211 9.18 20.57 37.77
N HIS A 212 9.07 21.47 36.78
CA HIS A 212 9.33 21.14 35.38
C HIS A 212 10.83 20.90 35.16
N LYS A 213 11.19 19.71 34.67
CA LYS A 213 12.60 19.29 34.52
C LYS A 213 12.86 18.83 33.10
N LEU A 214 13.80 19.51 32.43
CA LEU A 214 14.34 19.09 31.14
C LEU A 214 15.68 18.39 31.36
N THR A 215 15.88 17.28 30.66
CA THR A 215 17.14 16.56 30.61
C THR A 215 17.53 16.28 29.16
N ARG A 216 18.83 16.06 28.92
CA ARG A 216 19.37 15.59 27.65
C ARG A 216 20.30 14.41 27.84
N ARG A 217 20.47 13.58 26.81
CA ARG A 217 21.38 12.42 26.81
C ARG A 217 21.78 12.02 25.39
N ALA A 218 22.97 11.43 25.22
CA ALA A 218 23.50 11.09 23.89
C ALA A 218 22.87 9.82 23.29
N GLY A 219 22.30 8.96 24.13
CA GLY A 219 21.62 7.74 23.71
C GLY A 219 20.66 7.22 24.78
N ARG A 220 19.79 6.28 24.41
CA ARG A 220 18.73 5.77 25.29
C ARG A 220 19.24 5.18 26.61
N ASP A 221 20.39 4.53 26.57
CA ASP A 221 20.96 3.83 27.73
C ASP A 221 22.00 4.69 28.47
N THR A 222 22.21 5.94 28.02
CA THR A 222 23.16 6.87 28.64
C THR A 222 22.52 7.68 29.78
N PRO A 223 23.28 8.09 30.80
CA PRO A 223 22.76 8.89 31.91
C PRO A 223 22.11 10.20 31.45
N ARG A 224 21.04 10.62 32.14
CA ARG A 224 20.40 11.91 31.92
C ARG A 224 21.23 13.04 32.49
N ILE A 225 21.41 14.10 31.71
CA ILE A 225 22.08 15.33 32.12
C ILE A 225 21.01 16.44 32.22
N PRO A 226 20.81 17.07 33.39
CA PRO A 226 19.88 18.18 33.53
C PRO A 226 20.23 19.35 32.59
N VAL A 227 19.22 19.92 31.93
CA VAL A 227 19.35 21.17 31.17
C VAL A 227 18.90 22.33 32.06
N PRO A 228 19.77 23.32 32.34
CA PRO A 228 19.43 24.42 33.24
C PRO A 228 18.16 25.15 32.82
N ARG A 229 17.30 25.49 33.79
CA ARG A 229 16.03 26.20 33.51
C ARG A 229 16.22 27.57 32.84
N SER A 230 17.40 28.18 32.95
CA SER A 230 17.75 29.42 32.24
C SER A 230 17.96 29.24 30.74
N GLU A 231 18.06 28.00 30.24
CA GLU A 231 18.34 27.70 28.82
C GLU A 231 17.09 27.34 28.01
N TRP A 232 15.93 27.22 28.66
CA TRP A 232 14.68 26.87 28.00
C TRP A 232 13.47 27.42 28.74
N ASN A 233 12.37 27.67 28.02
CA ASN A 233 11.11 28.11 28.61
C ASN A 233 9.92 27.57 27.80
N PHE A 234 8.70 27.63 28.36
CA PHE A 234 7.48 27.34 27.61
C PHE A 234 7.17 28.49 26.64
N GLY A 235 6.76 28.14 25.43
CA GLY A 235 6.57 29.08 24.33
C GLY A 235 7.16 28.53 23.04
N ARG A 236 7.00 29.32 21.98
CA ARG A 236 7.54 29.01 20.65
C ARG A 236 8.41 30.16 20.18
N TRP A 237 9.59 29.84 19.68
CA TRP A 237 10.51 30.80 19.08
C TRP A 237 10.24 30.92 17.58
N GLU A 238 9.72 32.05 17.13
CA GLU A 238 9.41 32.34 15.73
C GLU A 238 9.97 33.72 15.36
N ASN A 239 10.71 33.81 14.25
CA ASN A 239 11.22 35.08 13.69
C ASN A 239 11.98 35.97 14.70
N GLY A 240 12.71 35.36 15.65
CA GLY A 240 13.48 36.08 16.68
C GLY A 240 12.63 36.62 17.84
N GLN A 241 11.37 36.19 17.94
CA GLN A 241 10.46 36.54 19.03
C GLN A 241 9.84 35.28 19.65
N VAL A 242 9.30 35.45 20.86
CA VAL A 242 8.63 34.37 21.60
C VAL A 242 7.12 34.54 21.47
N GLU A 243 6.45 33.52 20.94
CA GLU A 243 5.00 33.38 20.95
C GLU A 243 4.54 32.54 22.15
N GLU A 244 3.37 32.89 22.70
CA GLU A 244 2.77 32.11 23.78
C GLU A 244 2.25 30.77 23.25
N ASP A 245 2.96 29.69 23.59
CA ASP A 245 2.55 28.32 23.28
C ASP A 245 2.90 27.39 24.46
N LEU A 246 1.93 27.13 25.33
CA LEU A 246 2.09 26.19 26.45
C LEU A 246 2.13 24.72 26.02
N ARG A 247 2.09 24.42 24.72
CA ARG A 247 2.32 23.09 24.14
C ARG A 247 3.68 23.00 23.45
N CYS A 248 4.58 23.96 23.68
CA CYS A 248 5.94 23.98 23.15
C CYS A 248 6.93 24.44 24.21
N ILE A 249 8.17 23.96 24.12
CA ILE A 249 9.31 24.60 24.76
C ILE A 249 10.25 25.15 23.70
N TYR A 250 10.91 26.25 24.03
CA TYR A 250 11.93 26.85 23.17
C TYR A 250 13.25 27.07 23.91
N SER A 251 14.32 27.17 23.12
CA SER A 251 15.64 27.62 23.55
C SER A 251 16.18 28.63 22.55
N GLU A 252 16.56 29.83 23.00
CA GLU A 252 17.16 30.85 22.12
C GLU A 252 18.50 30.40 21.53
N LYS A 253 19.27 29.60 22.29
CA LYS A 253 20.53 28.99 21.83
C LYS A 253 20.32 27.81 20.89
N GLY A 254 19.11 27.25 20.86
CA GLY A 254 18.77 26.05 20.13
C GLY A 254 19.00 24.77 20.94
N PHE A 255 18.21 23.74 20.64
CA PHE A 255 18.43 22.37 21.05
C PHE A 255 19.40 21.70 20.06
N GLU A 256 20.43 21.06 20.61
CA GLU A 256 21.54 20.51 19.84
C GLU A 256 21.14 19.20 19.14
N ALA A 257 21.60 19.03 17.89
CA ALA A 257 21.46 17.76 17.18
C ALA A 257 22.28 16.64 17.85
N GLY A 258 21.79 15.41 17.77
CA GLY A 258 22.42 14.21 18.30
C GLY A 258 22.06 13.86 19.74
N TYR A 259 21.24 14.68 20.40
CA TYR A 259 20.74 14.40 21.74
C TYR A 259 19.29 13.94 21.73
N ILE A 260 18.97 13.10 22.71
CA ILE A 260 17.60 12.86 23.16
C ILE A 260 17.31 13.87 24.28
N TYR A 261 16.27 14.67 24.11
CA TYR A 261 15.73 15.54 25.15
C TYR A 261 14.50 14.90 25.80
N GLU A 262 14.33 15.07 27.11
CA GLU A 262 13.17 14.59 27.86
C GLU A 262 12.70 15.67 28.84
N LEU A 263 11.44 16.09 28.72
CA LEU A 263 10.79 17.02 29.63
C LEU A 263 9.77 16.28 30.50
N VAL A 264 9.89 16.43 31.82
CA VAL A 264 8.82 16.09 32.77
C VAL A 264 8.19 17.39 33.25
N TYR A 265 6.87 17.52 33.11
CA TYR A 265 6.14 18.76 33.39
C TYR A 265 4.73 18.50 33.93
N TYR A 266 4.16 19.47 34.66
CA TYR A 266 2.75 19.40 35.05
C TYR A 266 1.82 19.77 33.91
N ALA A 267 0.79 18.95 33.71
CA ALA A 267 -0.38 19.30 32.91
C ALA A 267 -1.63 19.35 33.80
N ALA A 268 -2.74 19.83 33.24
CA ALA A 268 -4.02 19.91 33.92
C ALA A 268 -5.18 19.48 33.01
N ASN A 269 -6.30 19.09 33.64
CA ASN A 269 -7.55 18.69 33.00
C ASN A 269 -7.36 17.56 31.98
N PRO A 270 -7.04 16.33 32.45
CA PRO A 270 -6.86 15.19 31.55
C PRO A 270 -8.14 14.89 30.78
N VAL A 271 -7.97 14.27 29.63
CA VAL A 271 -9.06 13.81 28.75
C VAL A 271 -9.41 12.37 29.13
N VAL A 272 -10.69 11.99 29.06
CA VAL A 272 -11.13 10.59 29.25
C VAL A 272 -10.81 9.78 27.98
N VAL A 273 -9.55 9.39 27.83
CA VAL A 273 -9.03 8.77 26.59
C VAL A 273 -9.69 7.42 26.30
N GLY A 274 -9.96 6.62 27.34
CA GLY A 274 -10.55 5.29 27.19
C GLY A 274 -11.97 5.26 26.60
N LEU A 275 -12.65 6.41 26.48
CA LEU A 275 -13.92 6.50 25.72
C LEU A 275 -13.74 6.17 24.23
N GLY A 276 -12.52 6.29 23.68
CA GLY A 276 -12.22 5.80 22.33
C GLY A 276 -12.39 4.28 22.20
N LEU A 277 -12.02 3.50 23.22
CA LEU A 277 -12.27 2.04 23.27
C LEU A 277 -13.77 1.74 23.28
N ALA A 278 -14.53 2.49 24.07
CA ALA A 278 -15.98 2.38 24.11
C ALA A 278 -16.62 2.69 22.75
N ALA A 279 -16.23 3.78 22.10
CA ALA A 279 -16.76 4.18 20.80
C ALA A 279 -16.59 3.10 19.71
N ILE A 280 -15.43 2.43 19.67
CA ILE A 280 -15.18 1.32 18.75
C ILE A 280 -16.09 0.12 19.06
N ARG A 281 -16.26 -0.25 20.33
CA ARG A 281 -17.20 -1.32 20.72
C ARG A 281 -18.64 -0.97 20.33
N ASP A 282 -19.05 0.25 20.62
CA ASP A 282 -20.46 0.63 20.59
C ASP A 282 -20.96 0.83 19.15
N ILE A 283 -20.12 1.26 18.22
CA ILE A 283 -20.52 1.40 16.80
C ILE A 283 -20.85 0.05 16.15
N ILE A 284 -20.10 -1.01 16.46
CA ILE A 284 -20.40 -2.34 15.92
C ILE A 284 -21.58 -2.99 16.64
N SER A 285 -21.72 -2.77 17.95
CA SER A 285 -22.90 -3.20 18.70
C SER A 285 -24.18 -2.55 18.15
N PHE A 286 -24.14 -1.25 17.85
CA PHE A 286 -25.22 -0.55 17.15
C PHE A 286 -25.55 -1.18 15.78
N ALA A 287 -24.53 -1.47 14.96
CA ALA A 287 -24.75 -2.09 13.66
C ALA A 287 -25.29 -3.53 13.73
N LYS A 288 -24.99 -4.27 14.80
CA LYS A 288 -25.45 -5.67 14.98
C LYS A 288 -26.84 -5.79 15.61
N TYR A 289 -27.15 -4.92 16.57
CA TYR A 289 -28.26 -5.16 17.48
C TYR A 289 -29.31 -4.05 17.49
N ASP A 290 -29.02 -2.87 16.96
CA ASP A 290 -30.00 -1.78 16.92
C ASP A 290 -30.78 -1.79 15.60
N PRO A 291 -32.11 -2.01 15.64
CA PRO A 291 -32.93 -2.05 14.42
C PRO A 291 -33.05 -0.70 13.71
N THR A 292 -32.65 0.40 14.35
CA THR A 292 -32.62 1.74 13.75
C THR A 292 -31.32 2.02 12.99
N CYS A 293 -30.34 1.12 13.06
CA CYS A 293 -29.08 1.27 12.36
C CYS A 293 -29.30 1.33 10.83
N PRO A 294 -28.77 2.35 10.12
CA PRO A 294 -28.90 2.46 8.67
C PRO A 294 -27.91 1.57 7.89
N PHE A 295 -27.05 0.83 8.59
CA PHE A 295 -26.06 -0.09 8.05
C PHE A 295 -26.03 -1.40 8.87
N PRO A 296 -27.17 -2.10 9.00
CA PRO A 296 -27.27 -3.28 9.84
C PRO A 296 -26.39 -4.41 9.30
N VAL A 297 -25.78 -5.18 10.20
CA VAL A 297 -24.95 -6.35 9.89
C VAL A 297 -25.20 -7.46 10.90
N LYS A 298 -24.80 -8.69 10.57
CA LYS A 298 -24.86 -9.84 11.48
C LYS A 298 -23.54 -10.03 12.23
N PHE A 299 -22.43 -9.84 11.53
CA PHE A 299 -21.08 -10.09 12.04
C PHE A 299 -20.22 -8.83 11.98
N GLY A 300 -19.33 -8.68 12.96
CA GLY A 300 -18.36 -7.59 13.02
C GLY A 300 -16.93 -8.10 13.09
N ILE A 301 -16.07 -7.58 12.22
CA ILE A 301 -14.62 -7.77 12.28
C ILE A 301 -13.93 -6.43 12.55
N ALA A 302 -13.05 -6.38 13.55
CA ALA A 302 -12.17 -5.23 13.75
C ALA A 302 -10.86 -5.41 12.97
N ALA A 303 -10.38 -4.35 12.32
CA ALA A 303 -9.05 -4.31 11.71
C ALA A 303 -8.24 -3.15 12.27
N GLY A 304 -7.00 -3.44 12.66
CA GLY A 304 -6.06 -2.45 13.17
C GLY A 304 -4.66 -2.69 12.62
N VAL A 305 -3.91 -1.62 12.41
CA VAL A 305 -2.53 -1.66 11.90
C VAL A 305 -1.61 -0.84 12.79
N SER A 306 -0.43 -1.34 13.13
CA SER A 306 0.59 -0.64 13.91
C SER A 306 0.03 -0.06 15.22
N GLN A 307 -0.22 1.25 15.30
CA GLN A 307 -0.91 1.90 16.43
C GLN A 307 -2.23 1.21 16.77
N THR A 308 -3.08 0.97 15.78
CA THR A 308 -4.45 0.47 16.02
C THR A 308 -4.53 -1.04 16.11
N GLY A 309 -3.50 -1.76 15.66
CA GLY A 309 -3.32 -3.17 16.02
C GLY A 309 -3.08 -3.31 17.53
N ARG A 310 -2.22 -2.47 18.10
CA ARG A 310 -2.01 -2.41 19.56
C ARG A 310 -3.25 -1.94 20.32
N PHE A 311 -4.06 -1.07 19.72
CA PHE A 311 -5.36 -0.69 20.28
C PHE A 311 -6.27 -1.91 20.45
N ILE A 312 -6.37 -2.78 19.43
CA ILE A 312 -7.18 -4.00 19.53
C ILE A 312 -6.64 -4.94 20.63
N ARG A 313 -5.32 -5.03 20.79
CA ARG A 313 -4.71 -5.79 21.90
C ARG A 313 -5.11 -5.21 23.27
N GLN A 314 -5.09 -3.89 23.43
CA GLN A 314 -5.57 -3.21 24.65
C GLN A 314 -7.08 -3.38 24.86
N PHE A 315 -7.87 -3.33 23.78
CA PHE A 315 -9.31 -3.54 23.78
C PHE A 315 -9.69 -4.91 24.34
N ASN A 316 -8.98 -5.95 23.92
CA ASN A 316 -9.17 -7.31 24.45
C ASN A 316 -8.73 -7.41 25.90
N TYR A 317 -7.56 -6.88 26.24
CA TYR A 317 -7.02 -6.90 27.61
C TYR A 317 -7.98 -6.27 28.63
N GLN A 318 -8.67 -5.19 28.25
CA GLN A 318 -9.61 -4.48 29.14
C GLN A 318 -11.07 -4.91 28.97
N SER A 319 -11.31 -6.05 28.32
CA SER A 319 -12.61 -6.68 28.18
C SER A 319 -13.65 -5.85 27.41
N PHE A 320 -13.23 -5.00 26.47
CA PHE A 320 -14.16 -4.19 25.68
C PHE A 320 -14.94 -4.97 24.64
N ASN A 321 -14.76 -6.29 24.50
CA ASN A 321 -15.57 -7.07 23.56
C ASN A 321 -16.98 -7.40 24.09
N GLU A 322 -17.31 -6.97 25.30
CA GLU A 322 -18.64 -7.02 25.92
C GLU A 322 -19.28 -5.62 25.96
N ASP A 323 -20.49 -5.48 25.40
CA ASP A 323 -21.27 -4.23 25.43
C ASP A 323 -22.08 -4.04 26.73
N GLU A 324 -22.73 -2.88 26.92
CA GLU A 324 -23.51 -2.58 28.15
C GLU A 324 -24.69 -3.49 28.39
N SER A 325 -25.12 -4.20 27.36
CA SER A 325 -26.21 -5.17 27.45
C SER A 325 -25.70 -6.60 27.60
N GLY A 326 -24.40 -6.79 27.83
CA GLY A 326 -23.78 -8.12 27.99
C GLY A 326 -23.73 -8.93 26.70
N ARG A 327 -23.54 -8.28 25.54
CA ARG A 327 -23.47 -8.96 24.23
C ARG A 327 -22.09 -8.80 23.61
N LYS A 328 -21.69 -9.79 22.80
CA LYS A 328 -20.45 -9.77 22.02
C LYS A 328 -20.46 -8.64 20.97
N ALA A 329 -19.48 -7.75 21.02
CA ALA A 329 -19.30 -6.70 20.03
C ALA A 329 -18.71 -7.25 18.71
N TYR A 330 -17.48 -7.76 18.74
CA TYR A 330 -16.76 -8.29 17.58
C TYR A 330 -16.68 -9.82 17.58
N ASP A 331 -16.87 -10.40 16.39
CA ASP A 331 -16.79 -11.83 16.14
C ASP A 331 -15.40 -12.25 15.66
N GLY A 332 -14.69 -11.34 14.99
CA GLY A 332 -13.30 -11.54 14.56
C GLY A 332 -12.46 -10.27 14.62
N GLN A 333 -11.14 -10.42 14.64
CA GLN A 333 -10.18 -9.32 14.69
C GLN A 333 -8.92 -9.67 13.89
N ILE A 334 -8.43 -8.71 13.09
CA ILE A 334 -7.14 -8.80 12.42
C ILE A 334 -6.21 -7.69 12.92
N ILE A 335 -5.12 -8.10 13.54
CA ILE A 335 -4.14 -7.26 14.24
C ILE A 335 -2.87 -7.26 13.40
N ILE A 336 -2.63 -6.18 12.68
CA ILE A 336 -1.52 -6.08 11.72
C ILE A 336 -0.39 -5.23 12.31
N THR A 337 0.85 -5.72 12.22
CA THR A 337 2.10 -5.02 12.56
C THR A 337 2.12 -4.36 13.95
N ALA A 338 1.43 -4.96 14.91
CA ALA A 338 1.34 -4.45 16.28
C ALA A 338 2.57 -4.84 17.13
N GLY A 339 3.27 -5.91 16.76
CA GLY A 339 4.21 -6.60 17.63
C GLY A 339 3.53 -7.13 18.90
N ALA A 340 4.27 -7.16 20.00
CA ALA A 340 3.76 -7.62 21.29
C ALA A 340 3.11 -6.51 22.14
N GLY A 341 3.32 -5.25 21.78
CA GLY A 341 2.87 -4.11 22.57
C GLY A 341 1.35 -3.92 22.64
N ARG A 342 0.95 -3.14 23.63
CA ARG A 342 -0.33 -2.43 23.77
C ARG A 342 -0.08 -0.93 23.51
N GLY A 343 -0.84 -0.03 24.11
CA GLY A 343 -0.55 1.39 23.92
C GLY A 343 -1.13 2.33 24.96
N SER A 344 -0.72 3.60 24.84
CA SER A 344 -1.16 4.72 25.67
C SER A 344 -2.58 5.15 25.26
N PHE A 345 -3.56 4.27 25.53
CA PHE A 345 -4.95 4.44 25.08
C PHE A 345 -5.94 4.60 26.22
N ASN A 346 -5.56 4.25 27.46
CA ASN A 346 -6.47 4.32 28.60
C ASN A 346 -5.71 4.50 29.93
N HIS A 347 -5.13 5.67 30.11
CA HIS A 347 -4.56 6.13 31.37
C HIS A 347 -4.64 7.66 31.43
N ARG A 348 -4.49 8.25 32.60
CA ARG A 348 -4.50 9.70 32.79
C ARG A 348 -3.35 10.33 31.99
N PHE A 349 -3.67 11.40 31.26
CA PHE A 349 -2.76 12.07 30.31
C PHE A 349 -2.18 11.14 29.23
N ALA A 350 -2.90 10.09 28.84
CA ALA A 350 -2.51 9.23 27.72
C ALA A 350 -2.43 10.01 26.40
N GLN A 351 -1.49 9.60 25.56
CA GLN A 351 -1.30 10.15 24.23
C GLN A 351 -1.25 9.00 23.21
N PRO A 352 -2.37 8.71 22.51
CA PRO A 352 -2.52 7.53 21.67
C PRO A 352 -1.46 7.35 20.58
N SER A 353 -0.83 8.43 20.14
CA SER A 353 0.24 8.35 19.14
C SER A 353 1.54 7.73 19.67
N ARG A 354 1.74 7.63 20.98
CA ARG A 354 2.97 7.09 21.60
C ARG A 354 3.13 5.62 21.27
N ASP A 355 4.26 5.29 20.67
CA ASP A 355 4.45 3.97 20.09
C ASP A 355 5.82 3.35 20.31
N ALA A 356 6.54 3.70 21.38
CA ALA A 356 7.78 3.07 21.84
C ALA A 356 8.67 2.45 20.75
N HIS A 357 9.65 3.24 20.35
CA HIS A 357 10.78 2.86 19.52
C HIS A 357 12.07 3.07 20.29
N ARG A 358 13.19 2.71 19.67
CA ARG A 358 14.50 2.87 20.30
C ARG A 358 14.84 4.34 20.57
N TYR A 359 14.35 5.24 19.72
CA TYR A 359 14.62 6.69 19.76
C TYR A 359 13.34 7.55 19.78
N SER A 360 12.18 6.98 20.12
CA SER A 360 10.94 7.76 20.20
C SER A 360 9.95 7.12 21.16
N ALA A 361 9.32 7.91 22.03
CA ALA A 361 8.29 7.46 22.95
C ALA A 361 8.71 6.24 23.81
N PHE A 362 9.99 6.14 24.18
CA PHE A 362 10.51 5.04 24.98
C PHE A 362 10.04 5.14 26.44
N LEU A 363 9.85 3.99 27.11
CA LEU A 363 9.37 3.87 28.50
C LEU A 363 7.95 4.42 28.74
N TYR A 364 7.14 4.67 27.71
CA TYR A 364 5.69 4.89 27.89
C TYR A 364 5.00 3.54 28.04
N PRO A 365 3.84 3.47 28.73
CA PRO A 365 3.13 2.23 28.96
C PRO A 365 2.52 1.72 27.66
N THR A 366 3.35 1.05 26.86
CA THR A 366 3.06 0.62 25.50
C THR A 366 3.50 -0.82 25.36
N ASP A 367 4.74 -1.16 25.67
CA ASP A 367 5.24 -2.55 25.67
C ASP A 367 5.25 -3.12 27.09
N ILE A 368 4.05 -3.33 27.65
CA ILE A 368 3.84 -3.79 29.03
C ILE A 368 3.18 -5.18 29.03
N PHE A 369 3.68 -6.06 29.92
CA PHE A 369 3.09 -7.38 30.20
C PHE A 369 1.58 -7.25 30.52
N PRO A 370 0.72 -8.19 30.09
CA PRO A 370 0.99 -9.43 29.35
C PRO A 370 1.18 -9.26 27.83
N PHE A 371 1.85 -10.25 27.21
CA PHE A 371 2.15 -10.26 25.77
C PHE A 371 1.43 -11.37 24.99
N SER A 372 1.32 -12.58 25.54
CA SER A 372 0.56 -13.69 24.94
C SER A 372 -0.94 -13.58 25.21
N SER A 373 -1.74 -14.27 24.40
CA SER A 373 -3.20 -14.36 24.60
C SER A 373 -3.57 -15.07 25.90
N GLY A 374 -3.00 -16.25 26.14
CA GLY A 374 -3.16 -17.04 27.35
C GLY A 374 -2.33 -16.54 28.53
N TRP A 375 -2.62 -17.11 29.70
CA TRP A 375 -1.94 -16.80 30.96
C TRP A 375 -0.44 -17.10 30.90
N GLN A 376 0.35 -16.17 31.40
CA GLN A 376 1.77 -16.34 31.69
C GLN A 376 2.06 -15.82 33.10
N LYS A 377 3.15 -16.33 33.68
CA LYS A 377 3.70 -15.84 34.94
C LYS A 377 5.05 -15.19 34.69
N ASP A 378 5.22 -13.95 35.14
CA ASP A 378 6.51 -13.27 35.13
C ASP A 378 7.41 -13.83 36.25
N PRO A 379 8.54 -14.49 35.92
CA PRO A 379 9.40 -15.11 36.92
C PRO A 379 10.18 -14.10 37.78
N LEU A 380 10.16 -12.80 37.45
CA LEU A 380 10.85 -11.77 38.22
C LEU A 380 9.92 -10.94 39.09
N THR A 381 8.70 -10.65 38.62
CA THR A 381 7.72 -9.87 39.39
C THR A 381 6.67 -10.73 40.08
N GLU A 382 6.58 -12.02 39.72
CA GLU A 382 5.53 -12.96 40.12
C GLU A 382 4.11 -12.59 39.64
N ASP A 383 3.98 -11.57 38.78
CA ASP A 383 2.70 -11.20 38.18
C ASP A 383 2.20 -12.31 37.24
N GLU A 384 0.91 -12.59 37.26
CA GLU A 384 0.25 -13.55 36.40
C GLU A 384 -0.83 -12.83 35.59
N ASP A 385 -0.81 -12.93 34.26
CA ASP A 385 -1.83 -12.32 33.38
C ASP A 385 -1.77 -12.86 31.93
N GLY A 386 -2.78 -12.52 31.11
CA GLY A 386 -2.86 -12.80 29.67
C GLY A 386 -3.67 -11.74 28.93
N ILE A 387 -3.55 -11.61 27.61
CA ILE A 387 -4.35 -10.62 26.85
C ILE A 387 -5.85 -10.97 26.85
N LEU A 388 -6.21 -12.26 26.93
CA LEU A 388 -7.60 -12.71 26.91
C LEU A 388 -8.11 -13.19 28.28
N SER A 389 -7.28 -13.12 29.33
CA SER A 389 -7.59 -13.65 30.67
C SER A 389 -8.79 -12.99 31.34
N HIS A 390 -9.08 -11.73 31.00
CA HIS A 390 -10.15 -10.92 31.59
C HIS A 390 -11.49 -11.02 30.83
N LEU A 391 -11.53 -11.76 29.72
CA LEU A 391 -12.73 -11.94 28.90
C LEU A 391 -13.39 -13.29 29.20
N ASP A 392 -14.70 -13.28 29.43
CA ASP A 392 -15.47 -14.52 29.47
C ASP A 392 -15.43 -15.21 28.10
N SER A 393 -15.44 -16.55 28.12
CA SER A 393 -15.31 -17.38 26.90
C SER A 393 -16.32 -17.03 25.80
N GLU A 394 -17.52 -16.57 26.17
CA GLU A 394 -18.54 -16.17 25.21
C GLU A 394 -18.20 -14.87 24.49
N PHE A 395 -17.33 -14.01 25.03
CA PHE A 395 -16.91 -12.73 24.43
C PHE A 395 -15.55 -12.82 23.72
N ILE A 396 -14.88 -13.98 23.71
CA ILE A 396 -13.63 -14.15 22.98
C ILE A 396 -13.89 -14.10 21.45
N PRO A 397 -13.17 -13.24 20.68
CA PRO A 397 -13.26 -13.20 19.22
C PRO A 397 -12.28 -14.17 18.55
N LYS A 398 -12.47 -14.43 17.26
CA LYS A 398 -11.46 -15.08 16.40
C LYS A 398 -10.36 -14.08 16.05
N ILE A 399 -9.10 -14.37 16.33
CA ILE A 399 -8.01 -13.39 16.25
C ILE A 399 -6.94 -13.83 15.27
N PHE A 400 -6.59 -12.98 14.32
CA PHE A 400 -5.37 -13.10 13.51
C PHE A 400 -4.36 -12.03 13.92
N SER A 401 -3.22 -12.46 14.44
CA SER A 401 -2.06 -11.60 14.74
C SER A 401 -1.05 -11.71 13.58
N VAL A 402 -0.90 -10.67 12.77
CA VAL A 402 -0.04 -10.66 11.57
C VAL A 402 1.11 -9.69 11.75
N ASN A 403 2.35 -10.19 11.80
CA ASN A 403 3.56 -9.42 12.00
C ASN A 403 4.55 -9.66 10.85
N THR A 404 5.40 -8.69 10.53
CA THR A 404 6.52 -8.88 9.59
C THR A 404 7.80 -9.17 10.37
N GLY A 405 8.93 -9.35 9.68
CA GLY A 405 10.24 -9.43 10.33
C GLY A 405 10.56 -8.17 11.14
N TYR A 406 10.09 -6.99 10.71
CA TYR A 406 10.37 -5.75 11.44
C TYR A 406 9.81 -5.81 12.85
N GLU A 407 8.63 -6.40 13.08
CA GLU A 407 8.05 -6.42 14.42
C GLU A 407 8.81 -7.31 15.39
N TYR A 408 9.57 -8.31 14.93
CA TYR A 408 10.48 -9.05 15.82
C TYR A 408 11.65 -8.18 16.28
N TRP A 409 12.17 -7.34 15.38
CA TRP A 409 13.30 -6.46 15.66
C TRP A 409 12.93 -5.16 16.37
N GLY A 410 11.82 -4.53 15.98
CA GLY A 410 11.43 -3.19 16.41
C GLY A 410 10.23 -3.16 17.34
N ARG A 411 9.48 -4.27 17.49
CA ARG A 411 8.22 -4.33 18.27
C ARG A 411 8.06 -5.60 19.10
N SER A 412 9.16 -6.30 19.38
CA SER A 412 9.20 -7.40 20.35
C SER A 412 8.23 -8.56 20.03
N ALA A 413 7.94 -8.81 18.76
CA ALA A 413 6.90 -9.77 18.36
C ALA A 413 7.13 -11.20 18.85
N SER A 414 8.36 -11.61 19.20
CA SER A 414 8.59 -12.96 19.75
C SER A 414 7.80 -13.20 21.03
N LEU A 415 7.57 -12.18 21.86
CA LEU A 415 6.87 -12.31 23.15
C LEU A 415 5.38 -12.70 23.02
N ILE A 416 4.80 -12.66 21.81
CA ILE A 416 3.43 -13.12 21.61
C ILE A 416 3.31 -14.65 21.61
N HIS A 417 4.41 -15.36 21.38
CA HIS A 417 4.46 -16.83 21.23
C HIS A 417 5.70 -17.46 21.87
N THR A 418 6.32 -16.77 22.83
CA THR A 418 7.40 -17.29 23.67
C THR A 418 7.10 -17.03 25.13
N ASP A 419 7.67 -17.85 26.01
CA ASP A 419 7.62 -17.60 27.44
C ASP A 419 8.47 -16.37 27.81
N LEU A 420 8.25 -15.82 29.00
CA LEU A 420 8.95 -14.60 29.44
C LEU A 420 10.44 -14.82 29.76
N THR A 421 10.92 -16.07 29.71
CA THR A 421 12.36 -16.39 29.78
C THR A 421 13.01 -16.52 28.40
N GLY A 422 12.23 -16.55 27.32
CA GLY A 422 12.70 -16.69 25.95
C GLY A 422 13.32 -18.06 25.66
N LYS A 423 12.87 -19.11 26.35
CA LYS A 423 13.41 -20.47 26.26
C LYS A 423 12.40 -21.47 25.70
N GLU A 424 11.11 -21.20 25.81
CA GLU A 424 10.05 -22.11 25.40
C GLU A 424 9.04 -21.43 24.46
N ASP A 425 8.56 -22.20 23.49
CA ASP A 425 7.48 -21.79 22.60
C ASP A 425 6.15 -21.80 23.35
N VAL A 426 5.31 -20.80 23.10
CA VAL A 426 3.96 -20.68 23.64
C VAL A 426 2.98 -20.80 22.50
N LEU A 427 2.14 -21.84 22.57
CA LEU A 427 1.18 -22.12 21.51
C LEU A 427 0.04 -21.09 21.51
N PRO A 428 -0.42 -20.64 20.33
CA PRO A 428 -1.60 -19.79 20.23
C PRO A 428 -2.86 -20.51 20.74
N GLU A 429 -3.80 -19.71 21.25
CA GLU A 429 -5.12 -20.22 21.68
C GLU A 429 -5.92 -20.77 20.48
N SER A 430 -6.91 -21.62 20.75
CA SER A 430 -7.72 -22.25 19.69
C SER A 430 -8.46 -21.26 18.78
N ASN A 431 -8.83 -20.09 19.31
CA ASN A 431 -9.46 -18.98 18.59
C ASN A 431 -8.44 -18.05 17.92
N GLU A 432 -7.14 -18.30 18.02
CA GLU A 432 -6.08 -17.45 17.50
C GLU A 432 -5.30 -18.12 16.35
N ARG A 433 -4.83 -17.29 15.41
CA ARG A 433 -3.74 -17.61 14.50
C ARG A 433 -2.70 -16.51 14.52
N ILE A 434 -1.44 -16.91 14.52
CA ILE A 434 -0.30 -15.99 14.46
C ILE A 434 0.43 -16.22 13.14
N PHE A 435 0.66 -15.14 12.40
CA PHE A 435 1.31 -15.17 11.10
C PHE A 435 2.50 -14.21 11.11
N HIS A 436 3.66 -14.73 10.73
CA HIS A 436 4.87 -13.98 10.46
C HIS A 436 5.08 -13.91 8.94
N ILE A 437 5.15 -12.70 8.37
CA ILE A 437 5.53 -12.49 6.98
C ILE A 437 7.04 -12.32 6.94
N ALA A 438 7.72 -13.33 6.39
CA ALA A 438 9.18 -13.42 6.37
C ALA A 438 9.80 -12.24 5.63
N SER A 439 10.87 -11.69 6.21
CA SER A 439 11.73 -10.63 5.68
C SER A 439 11.04 -9.29 5.39
N GLY A 440 9.77 -9.13 5.73
CA GLY A 440 9.04 -7.88 5.55
C GLY A 440 9.52 -6.77 6.50
N GLN A 441 9.59 -5.54 5.99
CA GLN A 441 9.69 -4.33 6.83
C GLN A 441 8.29 -3.89 7.31
N HIS A 442 8.19 -2.84 8.15
CA HIS A 442 6.93 -2.44 8.80
C HIS A 442 5.77 -2.13 7.84
N TYR A 443 6.06 -1.62 6.65
CA TYR A 443 5.11 -1.32 5.58
C TYR A 443 5.74 -1.59 4.22
N VAL A 444 4.94 -1.86 3.18
CA VAL A 444 5.48 -2.11 1.84
C VAL A 444 6.22 -0.88 1.31
N GLY A 445 7.52 -1.04 1.01
CA GLY A 445 8.36 0.00 0.45
C GLY A 445 8.09 0.25 -1.04
N ALA A 446 8.50 1.42 -1.53
CA ALA A 446 8.43 1.76 -2.95
C ALA A 446 9.37 0.87 -3.78
N PHE A 447 9.02 0.65 -5.04
CA PHE A 447 9.90 0.04 -6.03
C PHE A 447 9.93 0.86 -7.33
N PRO A 448 11.09 1.06 -7.96
CA PRO A 448 12.42 0.55 -7.57
C PRO A 448 12.87 1.02 -6.17
N PRO A 449 13.73 0.25 -5.48
CA PRO A 449 14.16 0.57 -4.12
C PRO A 449 14.77 1.97 -4.04
N GLN A 450 14.41 2.74 -3.01
CA GLN A 450 14.91 4.11 -2.80
C GLN A 450 15.87 4.15 -1.60
N ASN A 451 16.89 5.03 -1.64
CA ASN A 451 17.71 5.32 -0.46
C ASN A 451 16.99 6.38 0.40
N GLN A 452 16.62 6.02 1.63
CA GLN A 452 15.86 6.86 2.57
C GLN A 452 16.71 7.34 3.76
N GLN A 453 17.89 7.92 3.51
CA GLN A 453 18.84 8.34 4.57
C GLN A 453 19.27 7.18 5.49
N THR A 454 19.26 5.96 4.97
CA THR A 454 19.79 4.78 5.67
C THR A 454 21.00 4.24 4.92
N LEU A 455 21.73 3.32 5.54
CA LEU A 455 22.94 2.74 4.96
C LEU A 455 22.67 2.00 3.63
N TYR A 456 21.44 1.55 3.41
CA TYR A 456 21.06 0.71 2.27
C TYR A 456 19.77 1.19 1.56
N PHE A 457 19.44 0.57 0.43
CA PHE A 457 18.14 0.75 -0.21
C PHE A 457 17.02 0.17 0.68
N SER A 458 15.89 0.86 0.74
CA SER A 458 14.70 0.40 1.49
C SER A 458 14.16 -0.92 0.94
N ASN A 459 13.66 -1.78 1.83
CA ASN A 459 13.09 -3.08 1.51
C ASN A 459 11.72 -2.95 0.77
N PRO A 460 11.65 -3.32 -0.53
CA PRO A 460 10.47 -3.15 -1.37
C PRO A 460 9.49 -4.34 -1.36
N LEU A 461 9.67 -5.33 -0.46
CA LEU A 461 8.92 -6.58 -0.45
C LEU A 461 7.40 -6.32 -0.40
N GLU A 462 6.65 -6.89 -1.34
CA GLU A 462 5.20 -6.70 -1.44
C GLU A 462 4.46 -7.80 -0.67
N PHE A 463 3.77 -7.42 0.40
CA PHE A 463 3.07 -8.36 1.26
C PHE A 463 1.60 -7.97 1.55
N ARG A 464 1.07 -6.90 0.93
CA ARG A 464 -0.37 -6.61 0.97
C ARG A 464 -1.26 -7.75 0.42
N PRO A 465 -0.84 -8.55 -0.60
CA PRO A 465 -1.58 -9.74 -1.00
C PRO A 465 -1.80 -10.75 0.14
N ASN A 466 -0.84 -10.89 1.06
CA ASN A 466 -1.00 -11.77 2.21
C ASN A 466 -2.08 -11.25 3.17
N TYR A 467 -2.10 -9.93 3.45
CA TYR A 467 -3.16 -9.31 4.27
C TYR A 467 -4.56 -9.54 3.69
N ARG A 468 -4.70 -9.44 2.36
CA ARG A 468 -5.96 -9.71 1.67
C ARG A 468 -6.40 -11.15 1.80
N ALA A 469 -5.50 -12.11 1.57
CA ALA A 469 -5.81 -13.53 1.70
C ALA A 469 -6.19 -13.90 3.15
N LEU A 470 -5.45 -13.37 4.13
CA LEU A 470 -5.71 -13.60 5.55
C LEU A 470 -7.04 -12.96 6.01
N LEU A 471 -7.37 -11.74 5.57
CA LEU A 471 -8.67 -11.15 5.87
C LEU A 471 -9.82 -11.98 5.28
N VAL A 472 -9.68 -12.49 4.06
CA VAL A 472 -10.67 -13.42 3.46
C VAL A 472 -10.79 -14.69 4.30
N CYS A 473 -9.68 -15.27 4.77
CA CYS A 473 -9.75 -16.42 5.65
C CYS A 473 -10.45 -16.12 6.99
N LEU A 474 -10.22 -14.95 7.58
CA LEU A 474 -10.91 -14.53 8.80
C LEU A 474 -12.41 -14.31 8.57
N MET A 475 -12.79 -13.69 7.45
CA MET A 475 -14.20 -13.52 7.06
C MET A 475 -14.90 -14.87 6.91
N ASP A 476 -14.30 -15.82 6.19
CA ASP A 476 -14.83 -17.18 6.03
C ASP A 476 -14.93 -17.89 7.40
N TRP A 477 -13.94 -17.69 8.29
CA TRP A 477 -13.96 -18.31 9.61
C TRP A 477 -15.09 -17.75 10.47
N VAL A 478 -15.27 -16.43 10.49
CA VAL A 478 -16.31 -15.74 11.25
C VAL A 478 -17.71 -16.09 10.75
N SER A 479 -17.95 -15.93 9.44
CA SER A 479 -19.30 -16.06 8.87
C SER A 479 -19.73 -17.52 8.67
N ASP A 480 -18.82 -18.37 8.24
CA ASP A 480 -19.14 -19.73 7.77
C ASP A 480 -18.54 -20.83 8.65
N GLY A 481 -17.73 -20.48 9.66
CA GLY A 481 -17.04 -21.45 10.50
C GLY A 481 -15.93 -22.21 9.77
N LYS A 482 -15.51 -21.76 8.59
CA LYS A 482 -14.48 -22.43 7.79
C LYS A 482 -13.10 -22.21 8.41
N GLU A 483 -12.47 -23.30 8.82
CA GLU A 483 -11.17 -23.24 9.50
C GLU A 483 -10.10 -22.56 8.63
N PRO A 484 -9.30 -21.64 9.19
CA PRO A 484 -8.24 -20.96 8.47
C PRO A 484 -6.94 -21.79 8.45
N PRO A 485 -5.92 -21.37 7.65
CA PRO A 485 -4.58 -21.93 7.77
C PRO A 485 -4.08 -21.93 9.22
N ALA A 486 -3.25 -22.92 9.56
CA ALA A 486 -2.54 -22.94 10.84
C ALA A 486 -1.59 -21.75 10.95
N SER A 487 -1.21 -21.40 12.18
CA SER A 487 -0.20 -20.36 12.44
C SER A 487 1.09 -20.65 11.68
N ALA A 488 1.68 -19.61 11.09
CA ALA A 488 2.95 -19.68 10.38
C ALA A 488 3.93 -18.73 11.08
N ILE A 489 4.72 -19.26 12.01
CA ILE A 489 5.64 -18.51 12.86
C ILE A 489 7.01 -19.20 12.96
N PRO A 490 8.09 -18.43 13.20
CA PRO A 490 9.35 -18.97 13.70
C PRO A 490 9.15 -19.56 15.10
N ILE A 491 9.80 -20.69 15.40
CA ILE A 491 9.72 -21.38 16.70
C ILE A 491 11.12 -21.78 17.20
N ILE A 492 11.29 -21.79 18.52
CA ILE A 492 12.54 -22.14 19.21
C ILE A 492 12.87 -23.60 18.97
N ALA A 493 11.89 -24.50 19.12
CA ALA A 493 12.10 -25.94 19.03
C ALA A 493 12.68 -26.40 17.68
N SER A 494 12.42 -25.67 16.59
CA SER A 494 12.97 -25.96 15.26
C SER A 494 14.22 -25.14 14.90
N GLY A 495 14.70 -24.27 15.80
CA GLY A 495 15.83 -23.38 15.56
C GLY A 495 15.53 -22.25 14.56
N THR A 496 14.25 -21.99 14.27
CA THR A 496 13.82 -20.92 13.36
C THR A 496 13.58 -19.59 14.06
N LEU A 497 13.49 -19.61 15.40
CA LEU A 497 13.53 -18.44 16.27
C LEU A 497 14.77 -18.52 17.17
N VAL A 498 15.63 -17.51 17.15
CA VAL A 498 16.91 -17.52 17.87
C VAL A 498 17.17 -16.21 18.59
N SER A 499 18.09 -16.21 19.56
CA SER A 499 18.55 -14.94 20.12
C SER A 499 19.38 -14.19 19.07
N PRO A 500 19.41 -12.84 19.07
CA PRO A 500 20.15 -12.06 18.07
C PRO A 500 21.63 -12.45 17.92
N ALA A 501 22.26 -12.94 19.00
CA ALA A 501 23.65 -13.40 19.00
C ALA A 501 23.88 -14.73 18.24
N HIS A 502 22.83 -15.52 18.00
CA HIS A 502 22.88 -16.79 17.27
C HIS A 502 22.31 -16.69 15.85
N LEU A 503 22.05 -15.48 15.38
CA LEU A 503 21.62 -15.24 14.01
C LEU A 503 22.79 -15.46 13.05
N ASP A 504 22.61 -16.35 12.07
CA ASP A 504 23.69 -16.83 11.20
C ASP A 504 23.60 -16.19 9.81
N TYR A 505 23.96 -14.91 9.71
CA TYR A 505 24.00 -14.23 8.42
C TYR A 505 25.13 -14.79 7.53
N PRO A 506 24.87 -15.04 6.23
CA PRO A 506 25.96 -15.25 5.30
C PRO A 506 26.84 -13.99 5.23
N ARG A 507 28.11 -14.14 4.90
CA ARG A 507 28.99 -13.00 4.63
C ARG A 507 28.50 -12.26 3.38
N ILE A 508 28.01 -11.04 3.57
CA ILE A 508 27.60 -10.10 2.52
C ILE A 508 28.59 -8.92 2.52
N PRO A 509 29.19 -8.54 1.36
CA PRO A 509 30.08 -7.37 1.28
C PRO A 509 29.40 -6.09 1.76
N ASP A 510 30.13 -5.28 2.54
CA ASP A 510 29.68 -3.97 3.05
C ASP A 510 28.36 -4.00 3.87
N PHE A 511 27.93 -5.18 4.31
CA PHE A 511 26.77 -5.37 5.18
C PHE A 511 27.16 -5.30 6.67
N MET A 512 26.45 -4.49 7.44
CA MET A 512 26.56 -4.40 8.88
C MET A 512 25.25 -4.86 9.54
N PRO A 513 25.22 -5.99 10.27
CA PRO A 513 24.03 -6.44 10.97
C PRO A 513 23.73 -5.53 12.17
N ALA A 514 22.46 -5.43 12.54
CA ALA A 514 22.05 -4.75 13.76
C ALA A 514 22.63 -5.48 14.99
N SER A 515 23.14 -4.71 15.94
CA SER A 515 23.71 -5.26 17.17
C SER A 515 22.65 -5.63 18.20
N LYS A 516 21.48 -4.95 18.18
CA LYS A 516 20.48 -5.07 19.24
C LYS A 516 19.07 -4.73 18.73
N PRO A 517 18.05 -5.58 18.97
CA PRO A 517 16.64 -5.24 18.72
C PRO A 517 16.11 -4.20 19.74
N GLN A 518 14.87 -3.76 19.54
CA GLN A 518 14.10 -3.05 20.55
C GLN A 518 13.85 -3.96 21.76
N GLU A 519 14.15 -3.46 22.96
CA GLU A 519 13.89 -4.16 24.21
C GLU A 519 12.73 -3.52 24.96
N PRO A 520 11.69 -4.30 25.31
CA PRO A 520 10.70 -3.91 26.29
C PRO A 520 11.24 -4.21 27.69
N TYR A 521 10.89 -3.36 28.66
CA TYR A 521 11.37 -3.46 30.04
C TYR A 521 10.20 -3.71 30.98
N ARG A 522 10.49 -4.33 32.12
CA ARG A 522 9.61 -4.26 33.29
C ARG A 522 9.67 -2.85 33.84
N VAL A 523 8.64 -2.04 33.58
CA VAL A 523 8.60 -0.63 33.96
C VAL A 523 7.62 -0.43 35.10
N ASP A 524 8.10 0.16 36.19
CA ASP A 524 7.27 0.55 37.33
C ASP A 524 6.88 2.03 37.21
N TYR A 525 5.58 2.24 36.93
CA TYR A 525 4.94 3.55 36.83
C TYR A 525 4.44 4.08 38.19
N GLY A 526 4.61 3.30 39.25
CA GLY A 526 4.23 3.60 40.61
C GLY A 526 2.89 3.02 41.05
N PRO A 527 2.54 3.16 42.33
CA PRO A 527 1.46 2.42 42.98
C PRO A 527 0.06 2.77 42.47
N GLU A 528 -0.12 3.89 41.77
CA GLU A 528 -1.41 4.31 41.20
C GLU A 528 -1.63 3.78 39.77
N TRP A 529 -0.65 3.06 39.20
CA TRP A 529 -0.73 2.51 37.85
C TRP A 529 -1.90 1.55 37.61
N PRO A 530 -2.32 0.69 38.56
CA PRO A 530 -3.53 -0.12 38.39
C PRO A 530 -4.80 0.72 38.12
N GLY A 531 -4.84 1.97 38.58
CA GLY A 531 -5.92 2.93 38.28
C GLY A 531 -5.69 3.76 37.00
N GLY A 532 -4.62 3.47 36.26
CA GLY A 532 -4.21 4.22 35.07
C GLY A 532 -3.56 5.56 35.39
N ILE A 533 -2.87 5.72 36.52
CA ILE A 533 -2.16 6.96 36.86
C ILE A 533 -0.66 6.69 36.97
N ILE A 534 0.14 7.44 36.22
CA ILE A 534 1.60 7.36 36.29
C ILE A 534 2.08 8.26 37.43
N ALA A 535 2.52 7.68 38.54
CA ALA A 535 3.05 8.40 39.69
C ALA A 535 4.55 8.72 39.53
N TYR A 536 5.30 7.90 38.78
CA TYR A 536 6.73 8.07 38.56
C TYR A 536 7.05 8.54 37.14
N GLN A 537 7.64 9.74 37.03
CA GLN A 537 8.13 10.33 35.78
C GLN A 537 9.55 10.90 35.96
N PRO A 538 10.57 10.40 35.23
CA PRO A 538 10.55 9.15 34.46
C PRO A 538 10.28 7.93 35.36
N PRO A 539 9.72 6.84 34.83
CA PRO A 539 9.41 5.64 35.61
C PRO A 539 10.68 4.86 35.99
N TYR A 540 10.57 3.97 36.98
CA TYR A 540 11.64 3.03 37.31
C TYR A 540 11.72 1.92 36.26
N VAL A 541 12.93 1.55 35.88
CA VAL A 541 13.19 0.58 34.81
C VAL A 541 13.88 -0.63 35.42
N GLY A 542 13.20 -1.78 35.38
CA GLY A 542 13.72 -3.09 35.77
C GLY A 542 14.38 -3.82 34.59
N GLU A 543 14.48 -5.14 34.70
CA GLU A 543 15.10 -5.96 33.66
C GLU A 543 14.29 -6.00 32.36
N ALA A 544 15.00 -6.09 31.23
CA ALA A 544 14.41 -6.28 29.91
C ALA A 544 13.77 -7.66 29.78
N PHE A 545 12.72 -7.77 28.96
CA PHE A 545 12.25 -9.09 28.51
C PHE A 545 13.17 -9.61 27.39
N PRO A 546 13.47 -10.92 27.37
CA PRO A 546 14.29 -11.52 26.32
C PRO A 546 13.57 -11.48 24.98
N ILE A 547 14.21 -10.91 23.97
CA ILE A 547 13.69 -10.85 22.60
C ILE A 547 14.45 -11.83 21.71
N LEU A 548 13.70 -12.59 20.92
CA LEU A 548 14.21 -13.47 19.88
C LEU A 548 13.83 -12.95 18.49
N VAL A 549 14.59 -13.34 17.49
CA VAL A 549 14.43 -12.91 16.10
C VAL A 549 14.39 -14.12 15.17
N PRO A 550 13.70 -14.04 14.02
CA PRO A 550 13.66 -15.13 13.06
C PRO A 550 15.07 -15.41 12.50
N GLN A 551 15.44 -16.69 12.41
CA GLN A 551 16.69 -17.13 11.80
C GLN A 551 16.65 -16.91 10.28
N VAL A 552 17.82 -16.72 9.67
CA VAL A 552 17.97 -16.50 8.22
C VAL A 552 18.53 -17.73 7.51
N ASP A 553 18.26 -17.81 6.21
CA ASP A 553 18.79 -18.82 5.30
C ASP A 553 20.16 -18.44 4.72
N ARG A 554 20.69 -19.27 3.82
CA ARG A 554 21.98 -19.03 3.12
C ARG A 554 22.00 -17.77 2.26
N PHE A 555 20.86 -17.15 1.98
CA PHE A 555 20.73 -15.89 1.25
C PHE A 555 20.55 -14.71 2.20
N GLY A 556 20.43 -14.93 3.51
CA GLY A 556 20.18 -13.89 4.52
C GLY A 556 18.71 -13.48 4.61
N ASN A 557 17.79 -14.26 4.04
CA ASN A 557 16.34 -14.06 4.15
C ASN A 557 15.78 -14.90 5.31
N GLU A 558 14.73 -14.43 5.98
CA GLU A 558 14.12 -15.19 7.09
C GLU A 558 13.55 -16.53 6.60
N GLN A 559 13.85 -17.62 7.32
CA GLN A 559 13.62 -19.00 6.83
C GLN A 559 12.26 -19.60 7.21
N SER A 560 11.40 -18.87 7.91
CA SER A 560 10.14 -19.39 8.45
C SER A 560 9.03 -18.34 8.47
N GLY A 561 7.79 -18.78 8.68
CA GLY A 561 6.59 -17.96 8.50
C GLY A 561 5.97 -18.14 7.11
N ILE A 562 5.24 -17.12 6.65
CA ILE A 562 4.74 -17.02 5.29
C ILE A 562 5.90 -16.57 4.40
N LEU A 563 6.44 -17.51 3.63
CA LEU A 563 7.55 -17.28 2.71
C LEU A 563 7.01 -16.84 1.35
N ASN A 564 7.10 -15.55 1.03
CA ASN A 564 6.71 -15.03 -0.29
C ASN A 564 7.70 -15.47 -1.38
N ALA A 565 7.30 -15.33 -2.65
CA ALA A 565 8.09 -15.80 -3.79
C ALA A 565 9.48 -15.14 -3.86
N GLU A 566 9.59 -13.89 -3.46
CA GLU A 566 10.85 -13.15 -3.39
C GLU A 566 11.85 -13.73 -2.38
N ILE A 567 11.37 -14.52 -1.41
CA ILE A 567 12.18 -15.17 -0.38
C ILE A 567 12.57 -16.58 -0.82
N THR A 568 11.63 -17.35 -1.37
CA THR A 568 11.87 -18.75 -1.79
C THR A 568 12.54 -18.88 -3.15
N VAL A 569 12.36 -17.89 -4.03
CA VAL A 569 12.99 -17.77 -5.36
C VAL A 569 13.77 -16.45 -5.38
N PRO A 570 14.87 -16.33 -4.60
CA PRO A 570 15.46 -15.05 -4.29
C PRO A 570 16.28 -14.47 -5.44
N LEU A 571 16.17 -13.15 -5.61
CA LEU A 571 17.12 -12.32 -6.36
C LEU A 571 17.88 -11.33 -5.46
N ALA A 572 17.49 -11.25 -4.19
CA ALA A 572 18.08 -10.34 -3.21
C ALA A 572 17.96 -10.91 -1.79
N THR A 573 18.72 -10.30 -0.89
CA THR A 573 18.51 -10.39 0.55
C THR A 573 17.56 -9.25 0.96
N PHE A 574 16.48 -9.61 1.64
CA PHE A 574 15.49 -8.73 2.23
C PHE A 574 15.63 -8.80 3.75
N ILE A 575 16.22 -7.76 4.33
CA ILE A 575 16.40 -7.65 5.78
C ILE A 575 15.28 -6.74 6.32
N PRO A 576 14.61 -7.13 7.41
CA PRO A 576 13.44 -6.41 7.93
C PRO A 576 13.75 -5.05 8.55
N TYR A 577 15.02 -4.78 8.89
CA TYR A 577 15.49 -3.54 9.49
C TYR A 577 16.57 -2.86 8.64
N SER A 578 16.84 -1.60 8.95
CA SER A 578 17.95 -0.81 8.42
C SER A 578 18.62 -0.06 9.57
N LEU A 579 19.82 0.45 9.34
CA LEU A 579 20.60 1.18 10.34
C LEU A 579 20.63 2.67 10.03
N ARG A 580 20.49 3.48 11.08
CA ARG A 580 20.67 4.94 11.04
C ARG A 580 22.10 5.27 10.64
N GLN A 581 22.27 6.16 9.66
CA GLN A 581 23.57 6.63 9.20
C GLN A 581 23.53 8.12 8.88
N ASN A 582 24.66 8.80 9.02
CA ASN A 582 24.84 10.23 8.72
C ASN A 582 23.98 11.17 9.59
N LEU A 583 23.51 10.68 10.74
CA LEU A 583 22.78 11.47 11.73
C LEU A 583 23.72 11.88 12.86
N ALA A 584 23.40 12.99 13.54
CA ALA A 584 24.21 13.50 14.64
C ALA A 584 24.21 12.57 15.88
N GLY A 585 23.21 11.70 16.02
CA GLY A 585 23.07 10.76 17.13
C GLY A 585 22.47 9.41 16.71
N GLY A 586 22.85 8.36 17.45
CA GLY A 586 22.36 6.99 17.23
C GLY A 586 22.80 6.36 15.92
N ASN A 587 24.01 6.66 15.43
CA ASN A 587 24.57 5.97 14.25
C ASN A 587 24.79 4.48 14.52
N GLY A 588 24.43 3.63 13.56
CA GLY A 588 24.54 2.17 13.68
C GLY A 588 23.39 1.51 14.46
N GLU A 589 22.42 2.29 14.93
CA GLU A 589 21.21 1.79 15.58
C GLU A 589 20.09 1.55 14.57
N ILE A 590 19.13 0.68 14.90
CA ILE A 590 18.00 0.39 14.02
C ILE A 590 17.20 1.67 13.72
N ALA A 591 16.95 1.91 12.43
CA ALA A 591 16.05 2.95 11.95
C ALA A 591 14.59 2.50 12.07
N ASP A 592 13.72 3.44 12.44
CA ASP A 592 12.31 3.12 12.61
C ASP A 592 11.67 2.73 11.26
N PHE A 593 11.03 1.56 11.24
CA PHE A 593 10.13 1.05 10.21
C PHE A 593 10.71 0.64 8.85
N VAL A 594 11.95 1.02 8.55
CA VAL A 594 12.58 0.80 7.24
C VAL A 594 13.49 -0.42 7.29
N GLY A 595 13.36 -1.29 6.28
CA GLY A 595 14.20 -2.46 6.05
C GLY A 595 15.30 -2.21 5.02
N THR A 596 16.13 -3.23 4.81
CA THR A 596 17.28 -3.21 3.90
C THR A 596 17.07 -4.18 2.74
N PHE A 597 17.44 -3.76 1.54
CA PHE A 597 17.44 -4.58 0.33
C PHE A 597 18.83 -4.62 -0.30
N ILE A 598 19.38 -5.83 -0.45
CA ILE A 598 20.71 -6.06 -1.02
C ILE A 598 20.63 -7.11 -2.13
N PRO A 599 20.77 -6.75 -3.42
CA PRO A 599 20.77 -7.72 -4.52
C PRO A 599 21.76 -8.87 -4.30
N LEU A 600 21.40 -10.05 -4.75
CA LEU A 600 22.35 -11.16 -4.87
C LEU A 600 23.41 -10.80 -5.92
N PRO A 601 24.64 -11.33 -5.80
CA PRO A 601 25.65 -11.09 -6.81
C PRO A 601 25.19 -11.71 -8.14
N ARG A 602 25.25 -10.96 -9.24
CA ARG A 602 24.83 -11.47 -10.56
C ARG A 602 25.70 -12.65 -11.01
N LYS A 603 27.00 -12.53 -10.71
CA LYS A 603 28.04 -13.53 -10.99
C LYS A 603 28.75 -13.93 -9.72
N LYS A 604 29.39 -15.11 -9.73
CA LYS A 604 30.14 -15.61 -8.57
C LYS A 604 31.12 -14.55 -8.03
N ASN A 605 31.01 -14.25 -6.74
CA ASN A 605 31.87 -13.31 -6.03
C ASN A 605 32.45 -13.99 -4.79
N VAL A 606 33.78 -14.08 -4.69
CA VAL A 606 34.46 -14.76 -3.55
C VAL A 606 34.32 -14.03 -2.22
N ALA A 607 33.96 -12.74 -2.24
CA ALA A 607 33.71 -11.94 -1.04
C ALA A 607 32.28 -12.09 -0.51
N ASP A 608 31.37 -12.66 -1.30
CA ASP A 608 29.95 -12.86 -0.99
C ASP A 608 29.66 -14.36 -0.89
N GLN A 609 29.17 -14.83 0.26
CA GLN A 609 28.86 -16.25 0.47
C GLN A 609 27.54 -16.67 -0.19
N ARG A 610 26.70 -15.72 -0.60
CA ARG A 610 25.41 -16.01 -1.24
C ARG A 610 25.64 -16.53 -2.66
N THR A 611 24.81 -17.50 -3.08
CA THR A 611 24.87 -18.04 -4.44
C THR A 611 24.50 -16.96 -5.46
N ALA A 612 25.22 -16.92 -6.59
CA ALA A 612 25.00 -15.92 -7.62
C ALA A 612 23.75 -16.22 -8.45
N ILE A 613 23.13 -15.17 -9.00
CA ILE A 613 21.89 -15.30 -9.79
C ILE A 613 22.11 -16.22 -11.00
N GLU A 614 23.26 -16.15 -11.68
CA GLU A 614 23.58 -17.02 -12.83
C GLU A 614 23.73 -18.51 -12.47
N ASP A 615 23.99 -18.82 -11.20
CA ASP A 615 24.07 -20.19 -10.69
C ASP A 615 22.70 -20.71 -10.22
N LEU A 616 21.74 -19.81 -9.94
CA LEU A 616 20.39 -20.14 -9.49
C LEU A 616 19.40 -20.29 -10.65
N TYR A 617 19.53 -19.46 -11.69
CA TYR A 617 18.57 -19.39 -12.78
C TYR A 617 19.27 -19.34 -14.13
N VAL A 618 18.81 -20.18 -15.06
CA VAL A 618 19.36 -20.22 -16.43
C VAL A 618 19.10 -18.90 -17.15
N ASN A 619 17.91 -18.34 -16.97
CA ASN A 619 17.47 -17.08 -17.56
C ASN A 619 16.20 -16.57 -16.83
N LYS A 620 15.64 -15.46 -17.32
CA LYS A 620 14.42 -14.85 -16.77
C LYS A 620 13.21 -15.79 -16.79
N PHE A 621 13.09 -16.61 -17.84
CA PHE A 621 11.97 -17.53 -18.00
C PHE A 621 11.98 -18.61 -16.92
N ASP A 622 13.14 -19.22 -16.68
CA ASP A 622 13.34 -20.20 -15.59
C ASP A 622 13.01 -19.59 -14.22
N TYR A 623 13.52 -18.39 -13.92
CA TYR A 623 13.16 -17.66 -12.70
C TYR A 623 11.65 -17.44 -12.57
N LEU A 624 10.98 -16.94 -13.61
CA LEU A 624 9.53 -16.67 -13.55
C LEU A 624 8.70 -17.96 -13.46
N GLN A 625 9.17 -19.07 -14.02
CA GLN A 625 8.52 -20.38 -13.88
C GLN A 625 8.58 -20.86 -12.42
N GLN A 626 9.74 -20.75 -11.77
CA GLN A 626 9.90 -21.10 -10.36
C GLN A 626 9.06 -20.20 -9.44
N VAL A 627 9.02 -18.89 -9.71
CA VAL A 627 8.11 -17.94 -9.03
C VAL A 627 6.67 -18.40 -9.17
N GLN A 628 6.20 -18.65 -10.39
CA GLN A 628 4.82 -19.05 -10.65
C GLN A 628 4.44 -20.34 -9.90
N GLN A 629 5.32 -21.33 -9.87
CA GLN A 629 5.11 -22.57 -9.13
C GLN A 629 4.93 -22.31 -7.62
N HIS A 630 5.77 -21.46 -7.04
CA HIS A 630 5.65 -21.09 -5.63
C HIS A 630 4.37 -20.30 -5.33
N LEU A 631 3.97 -19.40 -6.23
CA LEU A 631 2.71 -18.66 -6.07
C LEU A 631 1.48 -19.58 -6.05
N TYR A 632 1.49 -20.69 -6.81
CA TYR A 632 0.42 -21.68 -6.72
C TYR A 632 0.36 -22.36 -5.35
N SER A 633 1.51 -22.70 -4.76
CA SER A 633 1.56 -23.22 -3.38
C SER A 633 0.99 -22.23 -2.37
N LEU A 634 1.29 -20.94 -2.49
CA LEU A 634 0.71 -19.91 -1.60
C LEU A 634 -0.82 -19.81 -1.75
N VAL A 635 -1.35 -19.99 -2.97
CA VAL A 635 -2.80 -20.04 -3.21
C VAL A 635 -3.42 -21.28 -2.58
N GLU A 636 -2.82 -22.46 -2.77
CA GLU A 636 -3.30 -23.72 -2.18
C GLU A 636 -3.32 -23.66 -0.65
N ASN A 637 -2.31 -23.04 -0.04
CA ASN A 637 -2.21 -22.82 1.39
C ASN A 637 -3.03 -21.60 1.89
N ARG A 638 -3.77 -20.92 1.00
CA ARG A 638 -4.61 -19.74 1.28
C ARG A 638 -3.85 -18.53 1.87
N PHE A 639 -2.55 -18.43 1.59
CA PHE A 639 -1.73 -17.24 1.88
C PHE A 639 -1.69 -16.22 0.74
N LEU A 640 -2.29 -16.56 -0.40
CA LEU A 640 -2.43 -15.71 -1.57
C LEU A 640 -3.80 -15.92 -2.24
N LEU A 641 -4.42 -14.86 -2.76
CA LEU A 641 -5.63 -14.98 -3.57
C LEU A 641 -5.27 -15.24 -5.04
N VAL A 642 -6.09 -16.02 -5.75
CA VAL A 642 -5.89 -16.32 -7.19
C VAL A 642 -5.80 -15.03 -8.03
N GLU A 643 -6.64 -14.04 -7.72
CA GLU A 643 -6.64 -12.74 -8.40
C GLU A 643 -5.36 -11.93 -8.22
N ASP A 644 -4.55 -12.25 -7.20
CA ASP A 644 -3.30 -11.55 -6.90
C ASP A 644 -2.08 -12.19 -7.59
N LEU A 645 -2.24 -13.34 -8.25
CA LEU A 645 -1.14 -14.07 -8.90
C LEU A 645 -0.43 -13.23 -9.97
N HIS A 646 -1.21 -12.62 -10.87
CA HIS A 646 -0.66 -11.91 -12.02
C HIS A 646 0.18 -10.71 -11.59
N ARG A 647 -0.29 -9.93 -10.60
CA ARG A 647 0.43 -8.75 -10.11
C ARG A 647 1.76 -9.11 -9.47
N ILE A 648 1.84 -10.21 -8.71
CA ILE A 648 3.10 -10.64 -8.09
C ILE A 648 4.06 -11.14 -9.16
N LEU A 649 3.59 -11.91 -10.14
CA LEU A 649 4.44 -12.36 -11.25
C LEU A 649 5.03 -11.18 -12.06
N MET A 650 4.23 -10.13 -12.30
CA MET A 650 4.69 -8.90 -12.93
C MET A 650 5.73 -8.17 -12.08
N ARG A 651 5.53 -8.13 -10.76
CA ARG A 651 6.48 -7.55 -9.82
C ARG A 651 7.81 -8.31 -9.80
N SER A 652 7.77 -9.65 -9.76
CA SER A 652 8.96 -10.50 -9.85
C SER A 652 9.73 -10.27 -11.16
N SER A 653 9.03 -10.12 -12.28
CA SER A 653 9.61 -9.77 -13.58
C SER A 653 10.32 -8.41 -13.55
N ALA A 654 9.76 -7.43 -12.83
CA ALA A 654 10.37 -6.11 -12.65
C ALA A 654 11.63 -6.16 -11.77
N TYR A 655 11.64 -6.98 -10.70
CA TYR A 655 12.86 -7.23 -9.91
C TYR A 655 13.97 -7.79 -10.78
N TRP A 656 13.70 -8.83 -11.57
CA TRP A 656 14.69 -9.41 -12.47
C TRP A 656 15.30 -8.34 -13.38
N ASN A 657 14.45 -7.55 -14.04
CA ASN A 657 14.91 -6.52 -14.97
C ASN A 657 15.79 -5.48 -14.28
N TRP A 658 15.37 -4.98 -13.12
CA TRP A 658 16.11 -3.96 -12.38
C TRP A 658 17.44 -4.51 -11.82
N ILE A 659 17.44 -5.73 -11.28
CA ILE A 659 18.65 -6.34 -10.72
C ILE A 659 19.62 -6.73 -11.82
N MET A 660 19.14 -7.20 -12.98
CA MET A 660 19.99 -7.70 -14.06
C MET A 660 20.44 -6.63 -15.06
N SER A 661 19.80 -5.45 -15.09
CA SER A 661 20.23 -4.32 -15.93
C SER A 661 21.62 -3.84 -15.53
N SER A 662 22.60 -3.83 -16.42
CA SER A 662 23.96 -3.35 -16.13
C SER A 662 24.00 -1.83 -15.96
N ASP A 663 24.72 -1.32 -14.96
CA ASP A 663 25.10 0.11 -14.87
C ASP A 663 25.90 0.60 -16.10
N SER A 664 26.34 -0.34 -16.95
CA SER A 664 27.04 -0.10 -18.22
C SER A 664 26.15 -0.22 -19.47
N ALA A 665 24.84 -0.40 -19.34
CA ALA A 665 23.96 -0.27 -20.50
C ALA A 665 24.02 1.21 -20.89
N LYS A 666 24.70 1.51 -22.01
CA LYS A 666 24.61 2.84 -22.59
C LYS A 666 23.13 3.04 -22.91
N ASP A 667 22.42 3.76 -22.04
CA ASP A 667 20.99 4.03 -22.16
C ASP A 667 20.69 4.63 -23.54
N HIS A 668 20.12 3.83 -24.44
CA HIS A 668 19.58 4.35 -25.69
C HIS A 668 18.08 4.51 -25.56
N ALA A 669 17.65 5.75 -25.29
CA ALA A 669 16.25 6.11 -25.41
C ALA A 669 15.80 5.92 -26.86
N ILE A 670 14.78 5.08 -27.06
CA ILE A 670 14.14 4.79 -28.33
C ILE A 670 12.66 5.12 -28.20
N LYS A 671 12.14 5.93 -29.12
CA LYS A 671 10.71 6.19 -29.22
C LYS A 671 10.14 5.48 -30.44
N ILE A 672 9.09 4.68 -30.26
CA ILE A 672 8.40 4.02 -31.36
C ILE A 672 6.90 4.27 -31.32
N MET A 673 6.32 4.56 -32.49
CA MET A 673 4.90 4.83 -32.65
C MET A 673 4.26 3.85 -33.64
N SER A 674 3.04 3.38 -33.32
CA SER A 674 2.14 2.72 -34.28
C SER A 674 0.94 3.62 -34.53
N PHE A 675 0.58 3.86 -35.79
CA PHE A 675 -0.51 4.76 -36.14
C PHE A 675 -1.23 4.33 -37.42
N ASN A 676 -2.44 3.77 -37.28
CA ASN A 676 -3.34 3.58 -38.41
C ASN A 676 -3.90 4.96 -38.80
N ILE A 677 -3.54 5.43 -40.00
CA ILE A 677 -3.87 6.80 -40.44
C ILE A 677 -5.13 6.87 -41.29
N ARG A 678 -5.83 5.74 -41.47
CA ARG A 678 -7.00 5.59 -42.33
C ARG A 678 -6.74 5.93 -43.80
N TYR A 679 -7.05 5.01 -44.70
CA TYR A 679 -6.84 5.24 -46.13
C TYR A 679 -7.66 6.43 -46.64
N ASP A 680 -7.21 7.07 -47.72
CA ASP A 680 -7.95 8.20 -48.32
C ASP A 680 -9.24 7.72 -49.00
N ASN A 681 -10.33 7.75 -48.26
CA ASN A 681 -11.66 7.37 -48.72
C ASN A 681 -12.53 8.61 -48.99
N PRO A 682 -13.07 8.78 -50.21
CA PRO A 682 -14.04 9.84 -50.49
C PRO A 682 -15.28 9.82 -49.59
N GLY A 683 -15.65 8.64 -49.07
CA GLY A 683 -16.79 8.43 -48.17
C GLY A 683 -16.62 8.94 -46.73
N ASP A 684 -15.41 9.31 -46.30
CA ASP A 684 -15.14 9.73 -44.90
C ASP A 684 -15.57 11.19 -44.60
N GLY A 685 -16.28 11.85 -45.51
CA GLY A 685 -16.90 13.18 -45.26
C GLY A 685 -15.91 14.27 -44.81
N ALA A 686 -16.13 14.83 -43.62
CA ALA A 686 -15.24 15.84 -43.02
C ALA A 686 -13.89 15.24 -42.59
N SER A 687 -13.85 13.94 -42.29
CA SER A 687 -12.66 13.17 -41.88
C SER A 687 -11.80 12.67 -43.05
N ARG A 688 -11.95 13.25 -44.24
CA ARG A 688 -11.10 12.90 -45.40
C ARG A 688 -9.64 13.26 -45.18
N TRP A 689 -8.73 12.52 -45.82
CA TRP A 689 -7.28 12.67 -45.66
C TRP A 689 -6.78 14.12 -45.78
N LYS A 690 -7.26 14.86 -46.79
CA LYS A 690 -6.89 16.27 -47.03
C LYS A 690 -7.12 17.20 -45.82
N ASN A 691 -8.06 16.86 -44.94
CA ASN A 691 -8.40 17.63 -43.75
C ASN A 691 -7.62 17.15 -42.52
N ARG A 692 -7.30 15.85 -42.43
CA ARG A 692 -6.62 15.25 -41.27
C ARG A 692 -5.11 15.32 -41.31
N ILE A 693 -4.52 15.37 -42.50
CA ILE A 693 -3.07 15.30 -42.72
C ILE A 693 -2.26 16.25 -41.82
N LYS A 694 -2.74 17.47 -41.56
CA LYS A 694 -2.05 18.42 -40.68
C LYS A 694 -1.99 17.92 -39.23
N MET A 695 -3.10 17.36 -38.72
CA MET A 695 -3.15 16.78 -37.39
C MET A 695 -2.26 15.54 -37.29
N VAL A 696 -2.34 14.64 -38.29
CA VAL A 696 -1.51 13.42 -38.35
C VAL A 696 -0.03 13.77 -38.29
N THR A 697 0.44 14.68 -39.15
CA THR A 697 1.85 15.08 -39.18
C THR A 697 2.24 15.89 -37.95
N GLY A 698 1.29 16.65 -37.37
CA GLY A 698 1.49 17.38 -36.12
C GLY A 698 1.77 16.44 -34.95
N VAL A 699 1.03 15.33 -34.81
CA VAL A 699 1.31 14.30 -33.79
C VAL A 699 2.72 13.71 -34.00
N ILE A 700 3.05 13.33 -35.23
CA ILE A 700 4.35 12.72 -35.55
C ILE A 700 5.50 13.68 -35.20
N ASP A 701 5.40 14.95 -35.57
CA ASP A 701 6.45 15.94 -35.28
C ASP A 701 6.52 16.31 -33.79
N SER A 702 5.39 16.36 -33.07
CA SER A 702 5.36 16.68 -31.64
C SER A 702 6.05 15.62 -30.78
N PHE A 703 5.86 14.34 -31.10
CA PHE A 703 6.47 13.24 -30.35
C PHE A 703 7.82 12.79 -30.91
N ALA A 704 8.09 13.12 -32.18
CA ALA A 704 9.34 12.86 -32.88
C ALA A 704 9.92 11.43 -32.66
N PRO A 705 9.14 10.35 -32.90
CA PRO A 705 9.62 8.99 -32.70
C PRO A 705 10.85 8.63 -33.55
N ASP A 706 11.68 7.72 -33.07
CA ASP A 706 12.76 7.15 -33.88
C ASP A 706 12.21 6.28 -35.01
N PHE A 707 11.12 5.57 -34.74
CA PHE A 707 10.43 4.68 -35.68
C PHE A 707 8.92 4.89 -35.64
N LEU A 708 8.28 4.85 -36.80
CA LEU A 708 6.84 5.02 -36.95
C LEU A 708 6.32 3.98 -37.95
N GLY A 709 5.47 3.08 -37.47
CA GLY A 709 4.69 2.17 -38.32
C GLY A 709 3.35 2.80 -38.66
N LEU A 710 3.03 2.92 -39.96
CA LEU A 710 1.72 3.35 -40.41
C LEU A 710 0.89 2.17 -40.93
N GLN A 711 -0.43 2.26 -40.84
CA GLN A 711 -1.35 1.31 -41.46
C GLN A 711 -2.41 2.05 -42.30
N GLU A 712 -3.02 1.33 -43.24
CA GLU A 712 -3.98 1.83 -44.25
C GLU A 712 -3.44 2.93 -45.18
N ALA A 713 -2.15 3.22 -45.14
CA ALA A 713 -1.59 4.32 -45.92
C ALA A 713 -1.57 3.97 -47.42
N LEU A 714 -2.22 4.78 -48.25
CA LEU A 714 -1.99 4.74 -49.70
C LEU A 714 -0.68 5.44 -50.06
N ARG A 715 -0.11 5.12 -51.23
CA ARG A 715 1.19 5.66 -51.65
C ARG A 715 1.27 7.19 -51.58
N HIS A 716 0.21 7.91 -51.99
CA HIS A 716 0.20 9.37 -51.90
C HIS A 716 0.18 9.87 -50.46
N GLN A 717 -0.50 9.17 -49.54
CA GLN A 717 -0.50 9.49 -48.11
C GLN A 717 0.89 9.30 -47.49
N CYS A 718 1.62 8.24 -47.86
CA CYS A 718 3.01 8.05 -47.44
C CYS A 718 3.91 9.22 -47.91
N VAL A 719 3.77 9.63 -49.17
CA VAL A 719 4.52 10.77 -49.75
C VAL A 719 4.17 12.07 -49.04
N ASP A 720 2.90 12.27 -48.75
CA ASP A 720 2.36 13.44 -48.04
C ASP A 720 2.91 13.56 -46.62
N VAL A 721 2.92 12.47 -45.85
CA VAL A 721 3.53 12.43 -44.50
C VAL A 721 5.03 12.74 -44.61
N ALA A 722 5.75 12.05 -45.49
CA ALA A 722 7.20 12.23 -45.66
C ALA A 722 7.60 13.67 -46.03
N ARG A 723 6.77 14.38 -46.80
CA ARG A 723 7.00 15.79 -47.19
C ARG A 723 6.79 16.76 -46.03
N ARG A 724 5.99 16.40 -45.04
CA ARG A 724 5.56 17.28 -43.95
C ARG A 724 6.28 17.01 -42.63
N THR A 725 6.75 15.79 -42.40
CA THR A 725 7.50 15.42 -41.20
C THR A 725 9.00 15.63 -41.40
N LYS A 726 9.68 16.26 -40.45
CA LYS A 726 11.12 16.56 -40.58
C LYS A 726 11.98 15.34 -40.26
N ASN A 727 13.01 15.09 -41.07
CA ASN A 727 14.03 14.05 -40.86
C ASN A 727 13.59 12.59 -41.00
N TYR A 728 12.36 12.31 -41.45
CA TYR A 728 11.94 10.94 -41.71
C TYR A 728 12.23 10.48 -43.13
N GLN A 729 12.64 9.23 -43.24
CA GLN A 729 12.60 8.45 -44.48
C GLN A 729 11.67 7.26 -44.25
N TRP A 730 11.11 6.71 -45.32
CA TRP A 730 10.22 5.57 -45.24
C TRP A 730 10.47 4.55 -46.34
N PHE A 731 10.04 3.32 -46.09
CA PHE A 731 10.02 2.24 -47.06
C PHE A 731 8.85 1.30 -46.77
N GLY A 732 8.59 0.40 -47.73
CA GLY A 732 7.46 -0.52 -47.75
C GLY A 732 6.84 -0.55 -49.15
N VAL A 733 6.07 -1.60 -49.42
CA VAL A 733 5.41 -1.80 -50.71
C VAL A 733 3.90 -1.94 -50.54
N GLY A 734 3.15 -1.71 -51.62
CA GLY A 734 1.71 -1.90 -51.65
C GLY A 734 1.34 -3.39 -51.55
N ARG A 735 0.34 -3.70 -50.72
CA ARG A 735 -0.03 -5.08 -50.40
C ARG A 735 -0.62 -5.89 -51.56
N GLU A 736 -1.10 -5.24 -52.63
CA GLU A 736 -1.77 -5.94 -53.74
C GLU A 736 -0.80 -6.46 -54.81
N ASP A 737 0.29 -5.75 -55.07
CA ASP A 737 1.23 -6.08 -56.16
C ASP A 737 2.69 -6.16 -55.72
N GLY A 738 2.96 -5.97 -54.43
CA GLY A 738 4.33 -5.90 -53.90
C GLY A 738 5.11 -4.70 -54.41
N LYS A 739 4.43 -3.67 -54.94
CA LYS A 739 5.03 -2.46 -55.48
C LYS A 739 4.30 -1.23 -54.97
N VAL A 740 3.23 -0.80 -55.65
CA VAL A 740 2.58 0.49 -55.41
C VAL A 740 1.06 0.43 -55.29
N LYS A 741 0.44 -0.72 -55.55
CA LYS A 741 -1.02 -0.88 -55.49
C LYS A 741 -1.49 -1.33 -54.11
N GLY A 742 -2.65 -0.81 -53.72
CA GLY A 742 -3.27 -1.06 -52.42
C GLY A 742 -2.65 -0.27 -51.27
N GLU A 743 -3.14 -0.55 -50.08
CA GLU A 743 -2.63 -0.02 -48.82
C GLU A 743 -1.22 -0.55 -48.51
N PHE A 744 -0.45 0.26 -47.80
CA PHE A 744 0.88 -0.06 -47.31
C PHE A 744 0.84 -0.27 -45.79
N ALA A 745 1.80 -1.04 -45.27
CA ALA A 745 2.20 -1.02 -43.86
C ALA A 745 3.65 -0.48 -43.75
N PRO A 746 3.92 0.79 -44.09
CA PRO A 746 5.28 1.28 -44.24
C PRO A 746 5.95 1.52 -42.88
N ILE A 747 7.28 1.55 -42.88
CA ILE A 747 8.06 1.98 -41.72
C ILE A 747 8.73 3.31 -42.07
N PHE A 748 8.44 4.33 -41.26
CA PHE A 748 9.13 5.61 -41.22
C PHE A 748 10.20 5.56 -40.12
N TYR A 749 11.38 6.10 -40.38
CA TYR A 749 12.46 6.18 -39.41
C TYR A 749 13.18 7.52 -39.44
N ASN A 750 13.62 7.99 -38.27
CA ASN A 750 14.34 9.24 -38.13
C ASN A 750 15.80 9.08 -38.58
N ARG A 751 16.11 9.57 -39.79
CA ARG A 751 17.43 9.43 -40.41
C ARG A 751 18.54 10.19 -39.68
N LYS A 752 18.21 11.03 -38.69
CA LYS A 752 19.22 11.69 -37.85
C LYS A 752 19.93 10.67 -36.95
N ASN A 753 19.17 9.72 -36.41
CA ASN A 753 19.66 8.76 -35.42
C ASN A 753 19.95 7.39 -36.03
N TRP A 754 19.24 7.01 -37.10
CA TRP A 754 19.26 5.66 -37.64
C TRP A 754 19.69 5.59 -39.10
N LYS A 755 20.42 4.54 -39.44
CA LYS A 755 20.75 4.13 -40.80
C LYS A 755 20.02 2.83 -41.10
N LEU A 756 19.21 2.81 -42.17
CA LEU A 756 18.66 1.58 -42.71
C LEU A 756 19.77 0.77 -43.38
N VAL A 757 19.89 -0.50 -43.00
CA VAL A 757 20.93 -1.44 -43.46
C VAL A 757 20.34 -2.41 -44.47
N ASP A 758 19.16 -2.94 -44.17
CA ASP A 758 18.43 -3.88 -45.03
C ASP A 758 16.93 -3.71 -44.82
N GLN A 759 16.11 -4.06 -45.81
CA GLN A 759 14.66 -3.95 -45.76
C GLN A 759 13.99 -4.99 -46.65
N ASN A 760 12.84 -5.50 -46.22
CA ASN A 760 12.01 -6.37 -47.06
C ASN A 760 10.54 -6.35 -46.62
N SER A 761 9.70 -7.14 -47.28
CA SER A 761 8.30 -7.36 -46.90
C SER A 761 7.87 -8.80 -47.20
N PHE A 762 6.88 -9.29 -46.46
CA PHE A 762 6.27 -10.60 -46.70
C PHE A 762 4.76 -10.55 -46.43
N TRP A 763 4.00 -11.44 -47.07
CA TRP A 763 2.55 -11.53 -46.93
C TRP A 763 2.14 -12.49 -45.83
N LEU A 764 1.07 -12.15 -45.14
CA LEU A 764 0.47 -12.96 -44.08
C LEU A 764 -0.44 -14.03 -44.71
N SER A 765 0.18 -15.04 -45.29
CA SER A 765 -0.49 -16.14 -46.01
C SER A 765 0.33 -17.42 -45.97
N GLN A 766 -0.18 -18.48 -46.60
CA GLN A 766 0.56 -19.73 -46.84
C GLN A 766 1.73 -19.55 -47.83
N THR A 767 1.77 -18.44 -48.57
CA THR A 767 2.80 -18.10 -49.57
C THR A 767 3.41 -16.72 -49.27
N PRO A 768 4.20 -16.56 -48.19
CA PRO A 768 4.62 -15.25 -47.69
C PRO A 768 5.52 -14.44 -48.64
N ASN A 769 6.10 -15.07 -49.65
CA ASN A 769 7.05 -14.42 -50.56
C ASN A 769 6.37 -13.78 -51.78
N GLU A 770 5.04 -13.88 -51.92
CA GLU A 770 4.30 -13.30 -53.04
C GLU A 770 2.94 -12.71 -52.61
N PRO A 771 2.42 -11.67 -53.31
CA PRO A 771 1.14 -11.06 -53.00
C PRO A 771 0.00 -12.07 -53.00
N SER A 772 -0.60 -12.29 -51.83
CA SER A 772 -1.60 -13.34 -51.64
C SER A 772 -2.48 -13.08 -50.41
N LYS A 773 -3.71 -13.61 -50.44
CA LYS A 773 -4.60 -13.66 -49.27
C LYS A 773 -4.30 -14.93 -48.48
N GLY A 774 -4.24 -14.81 -47.15
CA GLY A 774 -4.01 -15.93 -46.25
C GLY A 774 -5.30 -16.49 -45.67
N TRP A 775 -5.45 -17.80 -45.67
CA TRP A 775 -6.55 -18.51 -44.98
C TRP A 775 -7.95 -17.93 -45.28
N ASP A 776 -8.65 -17.44 -44.26
CA ASP A 776 -9.99 -16.82 -44.33
C ASP A 776 -9.95 -15.28 -44.40
N ALA A 777 -8.79 -14.68 -44.73
CA ALA A 777 -8.64 -13.24 -44.84
C ALA A 777 -9.45 -12.65 -46.00
N ALA A 778 -10.09 -11.50 -45.76
CA ALA A 778 -10.82 -10.78 -46.80
C ALA A 778 -9.88 -10.07 -47.81
N HIS A 779 -8.70 -9.66 -47.34
CA HIS A 779 -7.71 -8.92 -48.13
C HIS A 779 -6.30 -9.49 -47.97
N GLU A 780 -5.42 -9.18 -48.91
CA GLU A 780 -3.98 -9.41 -48.82
C GLU A 780 -3.44 -8.60 -47.64
N ARG A 781 -2.69 -9.22 -46.72
CA ARG A 781 -2.10 -8.54 -45.57
C ARG A 781 -0.59 -8.71 -45.59
N ILE A 782 0.14 -7.69 -45.15
CA ILE A 782 1.60 -7.59 -45.33
C ILE A 782 2.30 -7.20 -44.03
N VAL A 783 3.55 -7.65 -43.91
CA VAL A 783 4.52 -7.18 -42.92
C VAL A 783 5.66 -6.52 -43.67
N THR A 784 5.98 -5.28 -43.31
CA THR A 784 7.22 -4.60 -43.73
C THR A 784 8.23 -4.68 -42.60
N TYR A 785 9.50 -4.92 -42.90
CA TYR A 785 10.54 -4.89 -41.87
C TYR A 785 11.86 -4.33 -42.39
N GLY A 786 12.66 -3.78 -41.47
CA GLY A 786 14.00 -3.29 -41.76
C GLY A 786 14.99 -3.56 -40.64
N LYS A 787 16.24 -3.78 -41.04
CA LYS A 787 17.42 -3.83 -40.17
C LYS A 787 18.02 -2.44 -40.10
N PHE A 788 18.21 -1.93 -38.89
CA PHE A 788 18.75 -0.60 -38.66
C PHE A 788 20.03 -0.67 -37.85
N ARG A 789 20.92 0.31 -38.08
CA ARG A 789 22.08 0.60 -37.24
C ARG A 789 21.94 2.00 -36.66
N ASN A 790 22.06 2.12 -35.33
CA ASN A 790 22.13 3.42 -34.67
C ASN A 790 23.45 4.11 -35.01
N LYS A 791 23.40 5.39 -35.39
CA LYS A 791 24.57 6.14 -35.85
C LYS A 791 25.55 6.54 -34.74
N LYS A 792 25.13 6.50 -33.47
CA LYS A 792 25.94 6.87 -32.31
C LYS A 792 26.49 5.67 -31.56
N SER A 793 25.76 4.56 -31.55
CA SER A 793 26.05 3.42 -30.67
C SER A 793 26.29 2.10 -31.36
N ASP A 794 26.18 2.07 -32.69
CA ASP A 794 26.26 0.87 -33.51
C ASP A 794 25.24 -0.24 -33.18
N LEU A 795 24.26 0.04 -32.31
CA LEU A 795 23.12 -0.86 -32.02
C LEU A 795 22.44 -1.31 -33.31
N ILE A 796 22.33 -2.63 -33.48
CA ILE A 796 21.55 -3.25 -34.55
C ILE A 796 20.16 -3.56 -34.02
N LEU A 797 19.13 -3.05 -34.71
CA LEU A 797 17.74 -3.18 -34.32
C LEU A 797 16.89 -3.56 -35.53
N TYR A 798 16.00 -4.54 -35.38
CA TYR A 798 15.00 -4.86 -36.39
C TYR A 798 13.66 -4.21 -36.03
N VAL A 799 13.01 -3.58 -37.00
CA VAL A 799 11.68 -3.00 -36.82
C VAL A 799 10.73 -3.61 -37.84
N PHE A 800 9.59 -4.09 -37.37
CA PHE A 800 8.52 -4.71 -38.15
C PHE A 800 7.25 -3.87 -38.01
N ASN A 801 6.45 -3.79 -39.07
CA ASN A 801 5.14 -3.15 -39.06
C ASN A 801 4.15 -3.96 -39.88
N THR A 802 2.90 -4.07 -39.41
CA THR A 802 1.87 -4.88 -40.06
C THR A 802 0.46 -4.31 -39.91
N HIS A 803 -0.49 -4.88 -40.65
CA HIS A 803 -1.91 -4.66 -40.51
C HIS A 803 -2.64 -5.99 -40.71
N PHE A 804 -3.29 -6.54 -39.68
CA PHE A 804 -4.00 -7.82 -39.71
C PHE A 804 -5.37 -7.72 -40.36
N ASP A 805 -5.94 -8.87 -40.73
CA ASP A 805 -7.27 -8.92 -41.29
C ASP A 805 -8.39 -8.71 -40.26
N HIS A 806 -9.40 -7.93 -40.63
CA HIS A 806 -10.54 -7.62 -39.78
C HIS A 806 -11.64 -8.70 -39.82
N ARG A 807 -11.70 -9.54 -40.87
CA ARG A 807 -12.73 -10.60 -41.01
C ARG A 807 -12.22 -11.97 -40.57
N GLY A 808 -11.09 -12.39 -41.10
CA GLY A 808 -10.57 -13.76 -40.93
C GLY A 808 -9.97 -14.00 -39.54
N GLU A 809 -10.68 -14.73 -38.70
CA GLU A 809 -10.17 -15.13 -37.38
C GLU A 809 -9.02 -16.12 -37.51
N THR A 810 -9.16 -17.11 -38.40
CA THR A 810 -8.11 -18.10 -38.67
C THR A 810 -6.85 -17.43 -39.21
N ALA A 811 -7.03 -16.43 -40.07
CA ALA A 811 -5.97 -15.62 -40.63
C ALA A 811 -5.24 -14.83 -39.54
N ARG A 812 -5.93 -14.20 -38.58
CA ARG A 812 -5.26 -13.50 -37.47
C ARG A 812 -4.42 -14.46 -36.61
N ILE A 813 -4.98 -15.62 -36.25
CA ILE A 813 -4.28 -16.62 -35.43
C ILE A 813 -3.03 -17.12 -36.16
N ASN A 814 -3.16 -17.50 -37.43
CA ASN A 814 -2.01 -18.00 -38.20
C ASN A 814 -1.02 -16.90 -38.57
N SER A 815 -1.46 -15.65 -38.75
CA SER A 815 -0.59 -14.49 -38.91
C SER A 815 0.28 -14.27 -37.66
N ALA A 816 -0.30 -14.38 -36.47
CA ALA A 816 0.45 -14.32 -35.22
C ALA A 816 1.53 -15.41 -35.15
N ARG A 817 1.20 -16.66 -35.54
CA ARG A 817 2.18 -17.77 -35.61
C ARG A 817 3.30 -17.49 -36.60
N LEU A 818 2.94 -17.09 -37.83
CA LEU A 818 3.90 -16.80 -38.90
C LEU A 818 4.82 -15.65 -38.51
N ILE A 819 4.28 -14.58 -37.92
CA ILE A 819 5.10 -13.45 -37.45
C ILE A 819 6.11 -13.92 -36.41
N ARG A 820 5.74 -14.75 -35.43
CA ARG A 820 6.70 -15.26 -34.44
C ARG A 820 7.84 -16.06 -35.06
N GLU A 821 7.51 -16.94 -35.99
CA GLU A 821 8.50 -17.69 -36.76
C GLU A 821 9.46 -16.73 -37.49
N LYS A 822 8.91 -15.72 -38.17
CA LYS A 822 9.67 -14.73 -38.92
C LYS A 822 10.48 -13.79 -38.05
N LEU A 823 9.97 -13.34 -36.90
CA LEU A 823 10.71 -12.52 -35.94
C LEU A 823 11.98 -13.24 -35.49
N THR A 824 11.85 -14.53 -35.16
CA THR A 824 12.98 -15.36 -34.74
C THR A 824 13.98 -15.54 -35.88
N ALA A 825 13.50 -15.94 -37.07
CA ALA A 825 14.35 -16.24 -38.22
C ALA A 825 15.04 -14.99 -38.79
N ILE A 826 14.37 -13.83 -38.84
CA ILE A 826 14.87 -12.61 -39.48
C ILE A 826 15.73 -11.79 -38.53
N ALA A 827 15.36 -11.69 -37.26
CA ALA A 827 16.11 -10.86 -36.31
C ALA A 827 17.40 -11.54 -35.84
N GLU A 828 17.58 -12.85 -36.05
CA GLU A 828 18.83 -13.60 -35.80
C GLU A 828 19.45 -13.30 -34.41
N GLY A 829 18.61 -13.19 -33.37
CA GLY A 829 19.04 -12.87 -32.00
C GLY A 829 19.20 -11.37 -31.70
N HIS A 830 19.19 -10.47 -32.68
CA HIS A 830 19.15 -9.01 -32.45
C HIS A 830 17.80 -8.54 -31.90
N PRO A 831 17.75 -7.45 -31.10
CA PRO A 831 16.51 -6.91 -30.57
C PRO A 831 15.55 -6.52 -31.70
N PHE A 832 14.25 -6.61 -31.42
CA PHE A 832 13.22 -6.21 -32.38
C PHE A 832 12.09 -5.39 -31.75
N LEU A 833 11.46 -4.59 -32.61
CA LEU A 833 10.20 -3.89 -32.34
C LEU A 833 9.19 -4.29 -33.42
N LEU A 834 7.94 -4.52 -33.04
CA LEU A 834 6.84 -4.86 -33.93
C LEU A 834 5.66 -3.92 -33.65
N THR A 835 5.25 -3.16 -34.65
CA THR A 835 4.07 -2.29 -34.61
C THR A 835 2.97 -2.80 -35.51
N GLY A 836 1.75 -2.34 -35.27
CA GLY A 836 0.65 -2.62 -36.18
C GLY A 836 -0.73 -2.33 -35.63
N ASP A 837 -1.68 -2.33 -36.55
CA ASP A 837 -3.09 -2.60 -36.28
C ASP A 837 -3.31 -4.10 -36.41
N PHE A 838 -3.62 -4.76 -35.31
CA PHE A 838 -3.75 -6.21 -35.26
C PHE A 838 -5.20 -6.68 -35.38
N ASN A 839 -6.19 -5.78 -35.46
CA ASN A 839 -7.61 -6.13 -35.53
C ASN A 839 -8.02 -7.21 -34.49
N MET A 840 -7.39 -7.18 -33.31
CA MET A 840 -7.56 -8.17 -32.26
C MET A 840 -7.50 -7.51 -30.90
N THR A 841 -8.24 -8.02 -29.92
CA THR A 841 -8.19 -7.54 -28.53
C THR A 841 -7.35 -8.48 -27.66
N PRO A 842 -6.96 -8.07 -26.42
CA PRO A 842 -6.15 -8.91 -25.53
C PRO A 842 -6.79 -10.26 -25.15
N GLN A 843 -8.10 -10.40 -25.34
CA GLN A 843 -8.86 -11.62 -25.02
C GLN A 843 -8.81 -12.68 -26.15
N THR A 844 -8.36 -12.30 -27.34
CA THR A 844 -8.37 -13.18 -28.53
C THR A 844 -7.25 -14.21 -28.52
N GLU A 845 -7.47 -15.34 -29.19
CA GLU A 845 -6.45 -16.39 -29.33
C GLU A 845 -5.25 -15.93 -30.17
N ALA A 846 -5.45 -15.05 -31.14
CA ALA A 846 -4.37 -14.46 -31.93
C ALA A 846 -3.41 -13.64 -31.06
N TYR A 847 -3.94 -12.82 -30.13
CA TYR A 847 -3.13 -12.08 -29.17
C TYR A 847 -2.33 -13.02 -28.28
N ARG A 848 -3.01 -13.99 -27.64
CA ARG A 848 -2.35 -15.00 -26.78
C ARG A 848 -1.27 -15.75 -27.55
N THR A 849 -1.54 -16.14 -28.79
CA THR A 849 -0.57 -16.82 -29.65
C THR A 849 0.66 -15.94 -29.90
N LEU A 850 0.47 -14.64 -30.17
CA LEU A 850 1.56 -13.71 -30.44
C LEU A 850 2.45 -13.47 -29.22
N ILE A 851 1.90 -13.38 -28.01
CA ILE A 851 2.66 -13.10 -26.77
C ILE A 851 3.02 -14.35 -25.95
N ARG A 852 2.57 -15.55 -26.35
CA ARG A 852 2.82 -16.81 -25.64
C ARG A 852 4.31 -17.00 -25.38
N GLN A 853 4.72 -17.38 -24.18
CA GLN A 853 6.13 -17.73 -23.98
C GLN A 853 6.42 -19.10 -24.60
N THR A 854 7.45 -19.16 -25.44
CA THR A 854 7.96 -20.37 -26.11
C THR A 854 9.47 -20.41 -25.94
N THR A 855 10.10 -21.55 -26.27
CA THR A 855 11.56 -21.71 -26.22
C THR A 855 12.35 -20.81 -27.17
N ASP A 856 11.71 -20.30 -28.24
CA ASP A 856 12.43 -19.66 -29.34
C ASP A 856 12.70 -18.18 -29.10
N ARG A 857 11.66 -17.34 -28.99
CA ARG A 857 11.81 -15.91 -28.69
C ARG A 857 10.62 -15.29 -27.96
N THR A 858 10.92 -14.50 -26.94
CA THR A 858 9.93 -13.72 -26.16
C THR A 858 9.41 -12.53 -26.97
N VAL A 859 8.09 -12.34 -26.99
CA VAL A 859 7.39 -11.19 -27.56
C VAL A 859 6.57 -10.56 -26.44
N LEU A 860 6.88 -9.32 -26.06
CA LEU A 860 6.26 -8.61 -24.95
C LEU A 860 5.37 -7.47 -25.46
N ASP A 861 4.22 -7.27 -24.82
CA ASP A 861 3.34 -6.11 -25.08
C ASP A 861 3.85 -4.89 -24.32
N ALA A 862 4.28 -3.86 -25.05
CA ALA A 862 4.92 -2.67 -24.46
C ALA A 862 4.02 -1.94 -23.46
N LYS A 863 2.69 -1.98 -23.64
CA LYS A 863 1.75 -1.34 -22.71
C LYS A 863 1.68 -2.08 -21.39
N ILE A 864 1.75 -3.41 -21.43
CA ILE A 864 1.71 -4.27 -20.24
C ILE A 864 3.00 -4.17 -19.45
N ILE A 865 4.14 -4.12 -20.14
CA ILE A 865 5.47 -4.08 -19.48
C ILE A 865 5.97 -2.66 -19.18
N SER A 866 5.14 -1.64 -19.37
CA SER A 866 5.49 -0.24 -19.07
C SER A 866 5.76 -0.08 -17.58
N LEU A 867 6.92 0.51 -17.24
CA LEU A 867 7.34 0.75 -15.87
C LEU A 867 6.47 1.81 -15.18
N ASN A 868 6.05 2.83 -15.93
CA ASN A 868 5.08 3.81 -15.46
C ASN A 868 3.68 3.46 -15.95
N THR A 869 2.65 3.88 -15.20
CA THR A 869 1.25 3.72 -15.58
C THR A 869 0.99 4.29 -16.98
N PRO A 870 0.44 3.50 -17.93
CA PRO A 870 0.12 4.00 -19.27
C PRO A 870 -0.84 5.18 -19.22
N THR A 871 -0.63 6.19 -20.07
CA THR A 871 -1.47 7.39 -20.11
C THR A 871 -2.39 7.42 -21.33
N GLY A 872 -3.55 8.06 -21.21
CA GLY A 872 -4.55 8.16 -22.27
C GLY A 872 -5.58 7.02 -22.21
N PRO A 873 -6.46 6.91 -23.21
CA PRO A 873 -7.51 5.89 -23.20
C PRO A 873 -6.95 4.47 -23.30
N SER A 874 -7.71 3.52 -22.74
CA SER A 874 -7.35 2.10 -22.79
C SER A 874 -7.55 1.51 -24.19
N GLY A 875 -8.52 1.98 -24.97
CA GLY A 875 -8.74 1.60 -26.36
C GLY A 875 -8.08 2.51 -27.38
N THR A 876 -7.91 1.99 -28.58
CA THR A 876 -7.19 2.66 -29.68
C THR A 876 -8.06 2.97 -30.89
N PHE A 877 -9.27 2.41 -30.99
CA PHE A 877 -10.18 2.62 -32.12
C PHE A 877 -11.41 3.45 -31.73
N SER A 878 -11.63 4.58 -32.41
CA SER A 878 -12.76 5.50 -32.20
C SER A 878 -13.79 5.48 -33.33
N GLY A 879 -13.43 5.01 -34.52
CA GLY A 879 -14.34 5.04 -35.68
C GLY A 879 -14.73 6.45 -36.13
N PHE A 880 -13.92 7.47 -35.82
CA PHE A 880 -14.22 8.90 -35.94
C PHE A 880 -15.35 9.44 -35.03
N ASN A 881 -15.86 8.65 -34.08
CA ASN A 881 -16.90 9.09 -33.17
C ASN A 881 -16.31 9.95 -32.05
N VAL A 882 -16.55 11.26 -32.11
CA VAL A 882 -16.18 12.21 -31.07
C VAL A 882 -17.29 12.24 -30.02
N GLU A 883 -17.21 11.36 -29.04
CA GLU A 883 -18.13 11.26 -27.89
C GLU A 883 -17.39 11.51 -26.57
N ASP A 884 -18.12 11.84 -25.50
CA ASP A 884 -17.55 12.05 -24.16
C ASP A 884 -16.93 10.76 -23.56
N ILE A 885 -17.31 9.59 -24.08
CA ILE A 885 -16.80 8.29 -23.63
C ILE A 885 -15.69 7.83 -24.57
N LEU A 886 -14.47 7.74 -24.04
CA LEU A 886 -13.32 7.24 -24.80
C LEU A 886 -13.38 5.71 -25.00
N PRO A 887 -12.88 5.18 -26.13
CA PRO A 887 -12.91 3.76 -26.43
C PRO A 887 -12.08 2.92 -25.46
N THR A 888 -12.52 1.68 -25.24
CA THR A 888 -11.85 0.71 -24.35
C THR A 888 -11.18 -0.44 -25.10
N ASN A 889 -11.48 -0.64 -26.37
CA ASN A 889 -10.92 -1.74 -27.17
C ASN A 889 -9.55 -1.35 -27.74
N GLN A 890 -8.50 -2.00 -27.24
CA GLN A 890 -7.16 -1.90 -27.81
C GLN A 890 -7.02 -2.89 -28.96
N ILE A 891 -6.72 -2.39 -30.16
CA ILE A 891 -6.43 -3.20 -31.35
C ILE A 891 -5.11 -2.83 -32.03
N ASP A 892 -4.52 -1.69 -31.63
CA ASP A 892 -3.20 -1.23 -32.07
C ASP A 892 -2.16 -1.52 -30.97
N TYR A 893 -1.01 -2.06 -31.38
CA TYR A 893 -0.01 -2.56 -30.44
C TYR A 893 1.41 -2.15 -30.83
N ILE A 894 2.25 -2.07 -29.80
CA ILE A 894 3.70 -2.10 -29.90
C ILE A 894 4.16 -3.32 -29.13
N PHE A 895 4.79 -4.26 -29.82
CA PHE A 895 5.45 -5.41 -29.22
C PHE A 895 6.97 -5.26 -29.31
N CYS A 896 7.69 -5.82 -28.36
CA CYS A 896 9.14 -5.78 -28.34
C CYS A 896 9.74 -7.11 -27.86
N SER A 897 11.03 -7.28 -28.13
CA SER A 897 11.84 -8.33 -27.53
C SER A 897 12.20 -8.00 -26.08
N GLU A 898 12.68 -8.98 -25.33
CA GLU A 898 12.90 -8.91 -23.87
C GLU A 898 14.04 -7.99 -23.41
N GLU A 899 14.90 -7.59 -24.35
CA GLU A 899 16.04 -6.70 -24.09
C GLU A 899 15.59 -5.25 -23.81
N PHE A 900 14.34 -4.89 -24.12
CA PHE A 900 13.83 -3.54 -23.92
C PHE A 900 13.20 -3.32 -22.53
N SER A 901 13.53 -2.18 -21.92
CA SER A 901 12.82 -1.61 -20.77
C SER A 901 11.87 -0.51 -21.23
N VAL A 902 10.55 -0.75 -21.20
CA VAL A 902 9.55 0.28 -21.54
C VAL A 902 9.35 1.23 -20.35
N LYS A 903 9.71 2.50 -20.51
CA LYS A 903 9.54 3.54 -19.47
C LYS A 903 8.11 4.05 -19.43
N ASN A 904 7.61 4.47 -20.59
CA ASN A 904 6.28 5.05 -20.73
C ASN A 904 5.56 4.45 -21.93
N PHE A 905 4.24 4.30 -21.80
CA PHE A 905 3.34 3.99 -22.90
C PHE A 905 2.21 5.01 -22.94
N HIS A 906 1.91 5.53 -24.12
CA HIS A 906 0.90 6.55 -24.33
C HIS A 906 -0.08 6.14 -25.42
N THR A 907 -1.38 6.27 -25.16
CA THR A 907 -2.42 6.35 -26.20
C THR A 907 -2.76 7.82 -26.41
N ILE A 908 -2.49 8.35 -27.60
CA ILE A 908 -2.51 9.79 -27.84
C ILE A 908 -3.83 10.20 -28.52
N VAL A 909 -4.63 11.02 -27.85
CA VAL A 909 -5.84 11.62 -28.44
C VAL A 909 -5.49 12.95 -29.08
N LYS A 910 -5.71 13.07 -30.40
CA LYS A 910 -5.58 14.34 -31.13
C LYS A 910 -6.86 14.67 -31.87
N SER A 911 -7.52 15.75 -31.45
CA SER A 911 -8.67 16.35 -32.14
C SER A 911 -8.45 17.84 -32.45
N GLU A 912 -9.15 18.33 -33.46
CA GLU A 912 -9.27 19.75 -33.81
C GLU A 912 -10.62 19.98 -34.51
N ASN A 913 -11.41 20.95 -34.06
CA ASN A 913 -12.76 21.24 -34.58
C ASN A 913 -13.67 19.99 -34.67
N ASP A 914 -13.77 19.22 -33.58
CA ASP A 914 -14.56 17.99 -33.49
C ASP A 914 -14.20 16.91 -34.54
N LEU A 915 -12.95 16.92 -35.02
CA LEU A 915 -12.40 15.88 -35.89
C LEU A 915 -11.17 15.26 -35.25
N TYR A 916 -11.12 13.93 -35.20
CA TYR A 916 -9.90 13.21 -34.84
C TYR A 916 -8.89 13.17 -35.99
N ALA A 917 -7.61 13.07 -35.63
CA ALA A 917 -6.52 12.89 -36.59
C ALA A 917 -6.65 11.60 -37.41
N SER A 918 -7.28 10.56 -36.86
CA SER A 918 -7.65 9.31 -37.52
C SER A 918 -8.81 8.66 -36.76
N ASP A 919 -9.41 7.61 -37.30
CA ASP A 919 -10.35 6.73 -36.58
C ASP A 919 -9.63 5.81 -35.59
N HIS A 920 -8.30 5.83 -35.58
CA HIS A 920 -7.45 5.26 -34.55
C HIS A 920 -6.66 6.34 -33.79
N PHE A 921 -6.36 6.07 -32.52
CA PHE A 921 -5.42 6.85 -31.72
C PHE A 921 -4.02 6.24 -31.84
N PRO A 922 -2.97 7.03 -32.15
CA PRO A 922 -1.62 6.53 -32.16
C PRO A 922 -1.21 6.04 -30.77
N VAL A 923 -0.50 4.93 -30.74
CA VAL A 923 0.19 4.44 -29.55
C VAL A 923 1.69 4.73 -29.66
N LEU A 924 2.30 5.16 -28.56
CA LEU A 924 3.71 5.52 -28.47
C LEU A 924 4.34 4.82 -27.26
N ALA A 925 5.47 4.15 -27.47
CA ALA A 925 6.30 3.62 -26.40
C ALA A 925 7.63 4.37 -26.33
N GLU A 926 8.03 4.75 -25.12
CA GLU A 926 9.36 5.26 -24.79
C GLU A 926 10.14 4.17 -24.09
N MET A 927 11.22 3.72 -24.72
CA MET A 927 11.92 2.50 -24.34
C MET A 927 13.40 2.79 -24.14
N GLN A 928 14.03 1.99 -23.28
CA GLN A 928 15.48 1.93 -23.13
C GLN A 928 15.97 0.56 -23.61
N TYR A 929 17.11 0.57 -24.28
CA TYR A 929 17.92 -0.60 -24.63
C TYR A 929 19.29 -0.48 -23.99
#